data_AF-W6MW60-F1
#
_entry.id   AF-W6MW60-F1
#
_cell.length_a   1.000
_cell.length_b   1.000
_cell.length_c   1.000
_cell.angle_alpha   90.00
_cell.angle_beta   90.00
_cell.angle_gamma   90.00
#
_symmetry.space_group_name_H-M   'P 1'
#
loop_
_entity.id
_entity.type
_entity.pdbx_description
1 polymer ?
#
loop_
_entity_poly.entity_id
_entity_poly.type
_entity_poly.pdbx_seq_one_letter_code
_entity_poly.pdbx_strand_id
1 'polypeptide(L)'
;MSAPNSKTTNSTTIRSPALTSKHISEAHSHSKSPRQDSTMVKIGLKPLPVTLAAVNSDSVLVENLCSLGYDEVLLPITTFRYREKCKAYFKAFKDSVSKTQALEVPFPLLGEVEVFAGRHISKVVGLLSSWIELDSHDSVVSDFSLQVVVNEVSYASHIGIQTFLLAPPKNVNNLAIYANNLSRLLETYPRAHFSLSLPICEEVRQDTVTGAPIPVLDALSTWDMWNSIRTQCNYHENLSVSLGSPNHNIPQYVINRWLLEPIRLYLVSTSRFVLNSKNYPVLNKFNQLIIWKLIQKKTLRLPTFFLHGVDRDQNINSHLKDITLENNRGADTSLGLDSDHNPITKSVSVDANGTAINYGSSSYLDYLRHLATTSANNLQIPLVEKFTMESLRNAVVDLNSPDLLQQPLQPLQNNLDNATYQTFEKDHVKYESYEKAMVAALMDLANLKKFQHLKTVPTYGTTAFNTSALSQESFASSNRSVSQLEKLSVLIVGPGRGPLIDRLFASLRFLNLNLDFVNIVAIEKNSNVMVYLSQCNSTRWLNKVRIFNRDIRKFAPPSGMRFNLIISELLGSFGCNELSPECLEPVSKMEDPGMSIYIPQSYSSYIAPASSPAIYGKLEKLDSRKSWNLPYVPLVDSAEILTSRYEKLWTFEYPSLSRHRSEITVSNRRSNQVLFKCHHKGTLHGLLGHFVAELYNGVIISNLSTGQGPTPPNLISWLPIFFPLEQPMYLPDDQELSVLMKREVSHNKVWYEWSVESFMYLVLPMDKSRSGDTTPRKTTKPFSIPRHSAKPSLNTPGLKASLFGSEQFFEPDQLSDDESSDDEEAQMRVRTGITKTQNSSGRYFSMFF
;
A
#
# COMPACT_ATOMS: atom_id res chain seq x y z
N MET A 1 -35.12 26.63 54.07
CA MET A 1 -35.60 27.07 52.75
C MET A 1 -34.39 27.17 51.82
N SER A 2 -34.51 26.50 50.66
CA SER A 2 -33.73 26.63 49.41
C SER A 2 -32.20 26.44 49.39
N ALA A 3 -31.81 25.38 48.66
CA ALA A 3 -30.48 25.01 48.16
C ALA A 3 -29.93 26.00 47.08
N PRO A 4 -28.70 25.73 46.56
CA PRO A 4 -28.65 25.25 45.18
C PRO A 4 -27.62 24.16 44.84
N ASN A 5 -28.14 23.19 44.09
CA ASN A 5 -27.64 22.33 43.00
C ASN A 5 -26.14 22.13 42.67
N SER A 6 -25.81 20.84 42.65
CA SER A 6 -24.68 20.16 42.00
C SER A 6 -24.88 20.03 40.48
N LYS A 7 -23.78 20.14 39.72
CA LYS A 7 -23.68 19.76 38.31
C LYS A 7 -22.87 18.46 38.19
N THR A 8 -23.53 17.40 37.74
CA THR A 8 -22.96 16.12 37.36
C THR A 8 -22.32 16.19 35.97
N THR A 9 -21.12 15.63 35.86
CA THR A 9 -20.33 15.46 34.63
C THR A 9 -20.79 14.21 33.87
N ASN A 10 -21.25 14.39 32.62
CA ASN A 10 -21.57 13.28 31.72
C ASN A 10 -20.29 12.77 31.04
N SER A 11 -19.91 11.51 31.32
CA SER A 11 -18.91 10.75 30.57
C SER A 11 -19.54 10.20 29.29
N THR A 12 -19.16 10.75 28.14
CA THR A 12 -19.60 10.26 26.83
C THR A 12 -18.72 9.08 26.41
N THR A 13 -19.29 7.88 26.49
CA THR A 13 -18.71 6.64 25.97
C THR A 13 -18.83 6.66 24.44
N ILE A 14 -17.71 6.80 23.73
CA ILE A 14 -17.66 6.67 22.27
C ILE A 14 -17.73 5.17 21.95
N ARG A 15 -18.92 4.69 21.58
CA ARG A 15 -19.12 3.35 20.99
C ARG A 15 -18.56 3.36 19.57
N SER A 16 -17.66 2.43 19.28
CA SER A 16 -17.32 2.00 17.92
C SER A 16 -18.58 1.50 17.21
N PRO A 17 -18.90 1.96 15.99
CA PRO A 17 -20.03 1.41 15.26
C PRO A 17 -19.61 0.05 14.67
N ALA A 18 -20.14 -1.01 15.26
CA ALA A 18 -20.20 -2.31 14.59
C ALA A 18 -21.08 -2.17 13.35
N LEU A 19 -20.57 -2.60 12.19
CA LEU A 19 -21.32 -2.79 10.95
C LEU A 19 -22.52 -3.70 11.27
N THR A 20 -23.70 -3.09 11.42
CA THR A 20 -24.95 -3.80 11.62
C THR A 20 -25.51 -4.17 10.27
N SER A 21 -25.47 -5.47 9.93
CA SER A 21 -26.18 -6.03 8.80
C SER A 21 -27.70 -5.92 9.06
N LYS A 22 -28.36 -4.92 8.46
CA LYS A 22 -29.82 -4.89 8.43
C LYS A 22 -30.31 -5.99 7.47
N HIS A 23 -30.91 -7.02 8.05
CA HIS A 23 -31.79 -7.95 7.35
C HIS A 23 -32.98 -7.18 6.76
N ILE A 24 -33.17 -7.28 5.44
CA ILE A 24 -34.43 -6.95 4.78
C ILE A 24 -35.00 -8.27 4.28
N SER A 25 -36.13 -8.66 4.85
CA SER A 25 -36.96 -9.78 4.42
C SER A 25 -37.69 -9.45 3.12
N GLU A 26 -37.82 -10.47 2.27
CA GLU A 26 -38.34 -10.45 0.90
C GLU A 26 -39.81 -10.01 0.76
N ALA A 27 -40.11 -9.36 -0.37
CA ALA A 27 -41.38 -9.53 -1.10
C ALA A 27 -41.11 -9.39 -2.61
N HIS A 28 -41.56 -10.39 -3.38
CA HIS A 28 -41.29 -10.60 -4.80
C HIS A 28 -41.91 -9.53 -5.73
N SER A 29 -41.14 -9.11 -6.75
CA SER A 29 -41.64 -9.08 -8.14
C SER A 29 -40.45 -9.14 -9.11
N HIS A 30 -40.51 -10.09 -10.04
CA HIS A 30 -39.46 -10.35 -11.02
C HIS A 30 -39.44 -9.27 -12.12
N SER A 31 -38.38 -8.46 -12.13
CA SER A 31 -37.79 -7.98 -13.38
C SER A 31 -36.28 -8.19 -13.29
N LYS A 32 -35.77 -9.13 -14.11
CA LYS A 32 -34.33 -9.38 -14.22
C LYS A 32 -33.70 -8.15 -14.91
N SER A 33 -33.13 -7.24 -14.14
CA SER A 33 -32.16 -6.27 -14.65
C SER A 33 -30.87 -7.01 -15.04
N PRO A 34 -30.15 -6.59 -16.09
CA PRO A 34 -28.92 -7.25 -16.49
C PRO A 34 -27.85 -7.03 -15.42
N ARG A 35 -27.25 -8.12 -14.95
CA ARG A 35 -26.07 -8.11 -14.09
C ARG A 35 -24.98 -7.29 -14.79
N GLN A 36 -24.58 -6.15 -14.20
CA GLN A 36 -23.41 -5.41 -14.63
C GLN A 36 -22.15 -6.20 -14.25
N ASP A 37 -21.46 -6.77 -15.24
CA ASP A 37 -20.08 -7.25 -15.10
C ASP A 37 -19.15 -6.04 -14.88
N SER A 38 -19.03 -5.58 -13.63
CA SER A 38 -18.31 -4.36 -13.25
C SER A 38 -16.78 -4.45 -13.24
N THR A 39 -16.19 -5.52 -13.79
CA THR A 39 -14.74 -5.78 -13.76
C THR A 39 -14.05 -5.59 -15.13
N MET A 40 -14.72 -4.98 -16.11
CA MET A 40 -14.15 -4.77 -17.43
C MET A 40 -13.30 -3.49 -17.46
N VAL A 41 -12.05 -3.61 -17.95
CA VAL A 41 -11.16 -2.47 -18.20
C VAL A 41 -11.84 -1.53 -19.21
N LYS A 42 -12.05 -0.27 -18.83
CA LYS A 42 -12.61 0.75 -19.73
C LYS A 42 -11.56 1.23 -20.73
N ILE A 43 -11.93 1.29 -22.00
CA ILE A 43 -11.07 1.81 -23.08
C ILE A 43 -11.81 2.94 -23.80
N GLY A 44 -11.22 4.13 -23.79
CA GLY A 44 -11.74 5.31 -24.45
C GLY A 44 -10.93 5.75 -25.67
N LEU A 45 -11.46 6.73 -26.40
CA LEU A 45 -10.81 7.34 -27.55
C LEU A 45 -10.71 8.87 -27.39
N LYS A 46 -9.56 9.43 -27.75
CA LYS A 46 -9.37 10.87 -27.97
C LYS A 46 -9.32 11.13 -29.47
N PRO A 47 -10.44 11.56 -30.09
CA PRO A 47 -10.48 11.87 -31.50
C PRO A 47 -9.66 13.12 -31.83
N LEU A 48 -9.23 13.25 -33.09
CA LEU A 48 -8.66 14.48 -33.60
C LEU A 48 -9.75 15.55 -33.77
N PRO A 49 -9.44 16.85 -33.62
CA PRO A 49 -10.42 17.92 -33.85
C PRO A 49 -11.07 17.87 -35.24
N VAL A 50 -10.32 17.42 -36.25
CA VAL A 50 -10.81 17.27 -37.63
C VAL A 50 -11.91 16.20 -37.73
N THR A 51 -11.80 15.13 -36.95
CA THR A 51 -12.78 14.04 -36.90
C THR A 51 -14.12 14.54 -36.37
N LEU A 52 -14.08 15.37 -35.32
CA LEU A 52 -15.27 15.99 -34.76
C LEU A 52 -15.93 16.97 -35.75
N ALA A 53 -15.11 17.81 -36.41
CA ALA A 53 -15.59 18.73 -37.44
C ALA A 53 -16.22 18.01 -38.65
N ALA A 54 -15.86 16.76 -38.92
CA ALA A 54 -16.43 15.98 -40.03
C ALA A 54 -17.86 15.47 -39.74
N VAL A 55 -18.17 15.17 -38.48
CA VAL A 55 -19.48 14.59 -38.08
C VAL A 55 -20.52 15.68 -37.78
N ASN A 56 -20.09 16.94 -37.55
CA ASN A 56 -20.95 18.10 -37.25
C ASN A 56 -21.90 17.93 -36.04
N SER A 57 -21.74 16.87 -35.26
CA SER A 57 -22.53 16.57 -34.06
C SER A 57 -21.69 15.72 -33.11
N ASP A 58 -21.53 16.22 -31.89
CA ASP A 58 -20.82 15.52 -30.81
C ASP A 58 -21.59 14.29 -30.32
N SER A 59 -22.92 14.36 -30.25
CA SER A 59 -23.76 13.21 -29.86
C SER A 59 -23.60 12.05 -30.83
N VAL A 60 -23.71 12.31 -32.14
CA VAL A 60 -23.55 11.29 -33.19
C VAL A 60 -22.13 10.72 -33.17
N LEU A 61 -21.10 11.56 -32.98
CA LEU A 61 -19.73 11.08 -32.86
C LEU A 61 -19.57 10.12 -31.68
N VAL A 62 -20.03 10.50 -30.49
CA VAL A 62 -19.89 9.68 -29.28
C VAL A 62 -20.68 8.38 -29.42
N GLU A 63 -21.90 8.42 -29.95
CA GLU A 63 -22.72 7.24 -30.20
C GLU A 63 -22.05 6.28 -31.20
N ASN A 64 -21.50 6.80 -32.29
CA ASN A 64 -20.76 6.01 -33.28
C ASN A 64 -19.52 5.35 -32.67
N LEU A 65 -18.70 6.11 -31.93
CA LEU A 65 -17.51 5.55 -31.26
C LEU A 65 -17.90 4.50 -30.22
N CYS A 66 -18.99 4.69 -29.49
CA CYS A 66 -19.49 3.69 -28.57
C CYS A 66 -20.02 2.45 -29.28
N SER A 67 -20.63 2.58 -30.45
CA SER A 67 -21.07 1.44 -31.27
C SER A 67 -19.89 0.59 -31.76
N LEU A 68 -18.73 1.21 -32.02
CA LEU A 68 -17.46 0.53 -32.31
C LEU A 68 -16.86 -0.18 -31.08
N GLY A 69 -17.36 0.14 -29.88
CA GLY A 69 -16.97 -0.50 -28.63
C GLY A 69 -16.13 0.37 -27.67
N TYR A 70 -15.94 1.66 -27.95
CA TYR A 70 -15.28 2.54 -26.98
C TYR A 70 -16.22 2.89 -25.82
N ASP A 71 -15.71 2.87 -24.59
CA ASP A 71 -16.50 3.12 -23.38
C ASP A 71 -16.70 4.62 -23.13
N GLU A 72 -15.65 5.42 -23.37
CA GLU A 72 -15.60 6.85 -23.07
C GLU A 72 -14.90 7.63 -24.20
N VAL A 73 -15.23 8.91 -24.37
CA VAL A 73 -14.64 9.78 -25.39
C VAL A 73 -14.09 11.05 -24.73
N LEU A 74 -12.86 11.42 -25.06
CA LEU A 74 -12.19 12.61 -24.53
C LEU A 74 -12.32 13.75 -25.54
N LEU A 75 -13.17 14.74 -25.25
CA LEU A 75 -13.50 15.85 -26.16
C LEU A 75 -13.08 17.21 -25.58
N PRO A 76 -12.54 18.13 -26.40
CA PRO A 76 -12.35 19.52 -25.99
C PRO A 76 -13.69 20.14 -25.61
N ILE A 77 -13.73 20.99 -24.58
CA ILE A 77 -14.97 21.68 -24.19
C ILE A 77 -15.24 22.86 -25.14
N THR A 78 -14.20 23.60 -25.49
CA THR A 78 -14.27 24.78 -26.35
C THR A 78 -13.45 24.61 -27.63
N THR A 79 -13.87 25.37 -28.64
CA THR A 79 -13.28 25.38 -29.98
C THR A 79 -12.06 26.33 -30.03
N PHE A 80 -11.31 26.26 -31.13
CA PHE A 80 -10.30 27.28 -31.45
C PHE A 80 -10.89 28.71 -31.57
N ARG A 81 -12.17 28.85 -31.93
CA ARG A 81 -12.83 30.17 -32.05
C ARG A 81 -12.94 30.86 -30.70
N TYR A 82 -13.24 30.11 -29.63
CA TYR A 82 -13.27 30.64 -28.27
C TYR A 82 -11.90 31.21 -27.86
N ARG A 83 -10.83 30.45 -28.14
CA ARG A 83 -9.45 30.88 -27.89
C ARG A 83 -9.12 32.22 -28.54
N GLU A 84 -9.42 32.38 -29.83
CA GLU A 84 -9.09 33.61 -30.55
C GLU A 84 -9.90 34.81 -30.06
N LYS A 85 -11.18 34.59 -29.70
CA LYS A 85 -12.00 35.62 -29.04
C LYS A 85 -11.41 36.04 -27.70
N CYS A 86 -11.09 35.09 -26.81
CA CYS A 86 -10.49 35.39 -25.51
C CYS A 86 -9.17 36.16 -25.65
N LYS A 87 -8.31 35.78 -26.62
CA LYS A 87 -7.08 36.52 -26.92
C LYS A 87 -7.34 37.95 -27.42
N ALA A 88 -8.35 38.15 -28.26
CA ALA A 88 -8.72 39.47 -28.75
C ALA A 88 -9.18 40.38 -27.59
N TYR A 89 -9.99 39.85 -26.67
CA TYR A 89 -10.40 40.55 -25.46
C TYR A 89 -9.21 40.88 -24.55
N PHE A 90 -8.31 39.92 -24.32
CA PHE A 90 -7.10 40.14 -23.53
C PHE A 90 -6.20 41.24 -24.13
N LYS A 91 -6.05 41.24 -25.46
CA LYS A 91 -5.29 42.27 -26.18
C LYS A 91 -5.95 43.65 -26.02
N ALA A 92 -7.26 43.75 -26.23
CA ALA A 92 -8.01 45.00 -26.06
C ALA A 92 -7.90 45.55 -24.63
N PHE A 93 -7.94 44.68 -23.62
CA PHE A 93 -7.72 45.05 -22.23
C PHE A 93 -6.31 45.62 -22.00
N LYS A 94 -5.28 44.95 -22.53
CA LYS A 94 -3.88 45.39 -22.42
C LYS A 94 -3.61 46.73 -23.12
N ASP A 95 -4.31 47.00 -24.23
CA ASP A 95 -4.20 48.22 -25.01
C ASP A 95 -5.03 49.39 -24.40
N SER A 96 -5.91 49.12 -23.44
CA SER A 96 -6.73 50.14 -22.77
C SER A 96 -5.90 50.98 -21.78
N VAL A 97 -6.05 52.31 -21.85
CA VAL A 97 -5.25 53.29 -21.07
C VAL A 97 -5.67 53.35 -19.60
N SER A 98 -6.92 52.98 -19.30
CA SER A 98 -7.48 52.98 -17.95
C SER A 98 -7.49 51.56 -17.37
N LYS A 99 -6.41 51.16 -16.67
CA LYS A 99 -6.33 49.90 -15.90
C LYS A 99 -7.26 49.86 -14.68
N THR A 100 -8.32 50.66 -14.65
CA THR A 100 -9.31 50.74 -13.56
C THR A 100 -10.45 49.73 -13.73
N GLN A 101 -10.68 49.22 -14.94
CA GLN A 101 -11.66 48.16 -15.19
C GLN A 101 -11.02 46.79 -14.92
N ALA A 102 -11.75 45.87 -14.29
CA ALA A 102 -11.28 44.50 -14.10
C ALA A 102 -11.32 43.73 -15.44
N LEU A 103 -10.37 42.83 -15.66
CA LEU A 103 -10.40 41.93 -16.81
C LEU A 103 -11.56 40.96 -16.64
N GLU A 104 -12.45 40.89 -17.62
CA GLU A 104 -13.58 39.95 -17.65
C GLU A 104 -13.54 39.13 -18.94
N VAL A 105 -13.31 37.82 -18.81
CA VAL A 105 -13.27 36.91 -19.95
C VAL A 105 -14.69 36.56 -20.38
N PRO A 106 -15.07 36.74 -21.65
CA PRO A 106 -16.42 36.46 -22.10
C PRO A 106 -16.76 34.97 -21.99
N PHE A 107 -18.00 34.67 -21.62
CA PHE A 107 -18.54 33.31 -21.62
C PHE A 107 -18.65 32.76 -23.06
N PRO A 108 -18.41 31.45 -23.30
CA PRO A 108 -18.48 30.88 -24.64
C PRO A 108 -19.90 30.90 -25.23
N LEU A 109 -19.97 31.15 -26.54
CA LEU A 109 -21.20 31.11 -27.36
C LEU A 109 -21.42 29.75 -28.02
N LEU A 110 -22.60 29.55 -28.64
CA LEU A 110 -22.97 28.29 -29.31
C LEU A 110 -21.91 27.79 -30.31
N GLY A 111 -21.38 28.67 -31.16
CA GLY A 111 -20.35 28.31 -32.15
C GLY A 111 -18.91 28.25 -31.59
N GLU A 112 -18.77 28.39 -30.27
CA GLU A 112 -17.49 28.42 -29.56
C GLU A 112 -17.30 27.19 -28.65
N VAL A 113 -18.33 26.37 -28.45
CA VAL A 113 -18.32 25.11 -27.69
C VAL A 113 -18.34 23.90 -28.63
N GLU A 114 -17.75 22.78 -28.20
CA GLU A 114 -17.65 21.53 -28.97
C GLU A 114 -18.57 20.42 -28.43
N VAL A 115 -19.09 20.57 -27.21
CA VAL A 115 -19.90 19.53 -26.54
C VAL A 115 -21.22 20.12 -26.07
N PHE A 116 -22.33 19.41 -26.32
CA PHE A 116 -23.69 19.87 -26.03
C PHE A 116 -24.44 18.91 -25.10
N ALA A 117 -25.44 19.44 -24.38
CA ALA A 117 -26.24 18.63 -23.46
C ALA A 117 -26.95 17.47 -24.18
N GLY A 118 -26.84 16.26 -23.63
CA GLY A 118 -27.45 15.06 -24.20
C GLY A 118 -27.15 13.81 -23.37
N ARG A 119 -27.72 12.66 -23.77
CA ARG A 119 -27.51 11.38 -23.06
C ARG A 119 -26.07 10.89 -23.15
N HIS A 120 -25.38 11.23 -24.24
CA HIS A 120 -23.99 10.86 -24.52
C HIS A 120 -22.99 11.45 -23.52
N ILE A 121 -23.32 12.56 -22.85
CA ILE A 121 -22.44 13.23 -21.88
C ILE A 121 -21.95 12.32 -20.76
N SER A 122 -22.74 11.32 -20.37
CA SER A 122 -22.34 10.30 -19.39
C SER A 122 -21.07 9.51 -19.77
N LYS A 123 -20.69 9.56 -21.05
CA LYS A 123 -19.50 8.90 -21.62
C LYS A 123 -18.41 9.89 -22.04
N VAL A 124 -18.57 11.18 -21.75
CA VAL A 124 -17.62 12.22 -22.16
C VAL A 124 -16.71 12.61 -21.00
N VAL A 125 -15.41 12.65 -21.28
CA VAL A 125 -14.41 13.29 -20.42
C VAL A 125 -14.05 14.63 -21.05
N GLY A 126 -14.09 15.71 -20.26
CA GLY A 126 -13.81 17.06 -20.74
C GLY A 126 -12.31 17.31 -20.83
N LEU A 127 -11.82 17.72 -22.01
CA LEU A 127 -10.46 18.21 -22.20
C LEU A 127 -10.46 19.74 -22.08
N LEU A 128 -9.76 20.24 -21.06
CA LEU A 128 -9.59 21.67 -20.85
C LEU A 128 -8.56 22.25 -21.83
N SER A 129 -8.73 23.53 -22.12
CA SER A 129 -7.85 24.28 -23.01
C SER A 129 -6.38 24.22 -22.57
N SER A 130 -5.49 23.65 -23.40
CA SER A 130 -4.05 23.51 -23.06
C SER A 130 -3.22 24.78 -23.28
N TRP A 131 -3.82 25.82 -23.86
CA TRP A 131 -3.13 27.07 -24.17
C TRP A 131 -3.09 28.04 -22.98
N ILE A 132 -3.87 27.78 -21.93
CA ILE A 132 -3.88 28.56 -20.68
C ILE A 132 -2.54 28.52 -19.95
N GLU A 133 -2.31 29.48 -19.07
CA GLU A 133 -1.09 29.64 -18.27
C GLU A 133 -1.46 29.89 -16.80
N LEU A 134 -1.95 28.82 -16.14
CA LEU A 134 -2.30 28.86 -14.71
C LEU A 134 -1.09 29.05 -13.79
N ASP A 135 0.12 28.94 -14.34
CA ASP A 135 1.41 29.07 -13.68
C ASP A 135 2.15 30.38 -14.06
N SER A 136 1.49 31.30 -14.76
CA SER A 136 2.12 32.58 -15.12
C SER A 136 2.44 33.44 -13.88
N HIS A 137 3.62 34.05 -13.84
CA HIS A 137 3.97 35.04 -12.82
C HIS A 137 3.21 36.36 -12.98
N ASP A 138 2.74 36.66 -14.19
CA ASP A 138 1.91 37.82 -14.44
C ASP A 138 0.51 37.54 -13.89
N SER A 139 0.13 38.28 -12.85
CA SER A 139 -1.16 38.10 -12.17
C SER A 139 -2.34 38.27 -13.12
N VAL A 140 -2.21 39.12 -14.15
CA VAL A 140 -3.26 39.35 -15.14
C VAL A 140 -3.39 38.14 -16.08
N VAL A 141 -2.28 37.54 -16.52
CA VAL A 141 -2.28 36.33 -17.36
C VAL A 141 -2.78 35.11 -16.59
N SER A 142 -2.37 34.98 -15.33
CA SER A 142 -2.84 33.94 -14.43
C SER A 142 -4.35 34.06 -14.19
N ASP A 143 -4.84 35.26 -13.88
CA ASP A 143 -6.27 35.50 -13.64
C ASP A 143 -7.11 35.28 -14.91
N PHE A 144 -6.63 35.79 -16.05
CA PHE A 144 -7.21 35.49 -17.37
C PHE A 144 -7.34 33.99 -17.63
N SER A 145 -6.25 33.25 -17.41
CA SER A 145 -6.20 31.79 -17.60
C SER A 145 -7.17 31.07 -16.67
N LEU A 146 -7.27 31.53 -15.42
CA LEU A 146 -8.22 30.98 -14.46
C LEU A 146 -9.66 31.24 -14.87
N GLN A 147 -10.00 32.46 -15.31
CA GLN A 147 -11.35 32.79 -15.78
C GLN A 147 -11.76 31.96 -17.00
N VAL A 148 -10.84 31.71 -17.95
CA VAL A 148 -11.07 30.81 -19.08
C VAL A 148 -11.45 29.41 -18.58
N VAL A 149 -10.67 28.83 -17.66
CA VAL A 149 -10.96 27.49 -17.11
C VAL A 149 -12.28 27.47 -16.33
N VAL A 150 -12.55 28.50 -15.54
CA VAL A 150 -13.82 28.66 -14.81
C VAL A 150 -15.01 28.64 -15.79
N ASN A 151 -14.91 29.36 -16.90
CA ASN A 151 -15.96 29.36 -17.93
C ASN A 151 -16.14 27.96 -18.57
N GLU A 152 -15.05 27.28 -18.92
CA GLU A 152 -15.09 25.91 -19.48
C GLU A 152 -15.70 24.91 -18.49
N VAL A 153 -15.22 24.89 -17.24
CA VAL A 153 -15.68 23.99 -16.20
C VAL A 153 -17.12 24.28 -15.80
N SER A 154 -17.52 25.55 -15.72
CA SER A 154 -18.89 25.96 -15.42
C SER A 154 -19.87 25.42 -16.46
N TYR A 155 -19.59 25.64 -17.75
CA TYR A 155 -20.41 25.14 -18.84
C TYR A 155 -20.47 23.62 -18.86
N ALA A 156 -19.31 22.97 -18.80
CA ALA A 156 -19.21 21.51 -18.86
C ALA A 156 -19.89 20.83 -17.66
N SER A 157 -19.74 21.39 -16.45
CA SER A 157 -20.43 20.90 -15.25
C SER A 157 -21.94 21.08 -15.34
N HIS A 158 -22.41 22.18 -15.95
CA HIS A 158 -23.84 22.43 -16.17
C HIS A 158 -24.48 21.37 -17.07
N ILE A 159 -23.79 20.93 -18.13
CA ILE A 159 -24.30 19.89 -19.04
C ILE A 159 -24.09 18.46 -18.50
N GLY A 160 -23.35 18.30 -17.39
CA GLY A 160 -23.19 17.02 -16.68
C GLY A 160 -21.81 16.37 -16.78
N ILE A 161 -20.81 17.00 -17.37
CA ILE A 161 -19.42 16.52 -17.38
C ILE A 161 -18.79 16.77 -16.01
N GLN A 162 -18.25 15.73 -15.38
CA GLN A 162 -17.64 15.83 -14.05
C GLN A 162 -16.13 15.56 -14.05
N THR A 163 -15.57 14.90 -15.07
CA THR A 163 -14.13 14.59 -15.14
C THR A 163 -13.46 15.49 -16.16
N PHE A 164 -12.39 16.18 -15.75
CA PHE A 164 -11.65 17.13 -16.55
C PHE A 164 -10.17 16.74 -16.66
N LEU A 165 -9.66 16.66 -17.88
CA LEU A 165 -8.23 16.51 -18.15
C LEU A 165 -7.60 17.90 -18.32
N LEU A 166 -6.67 18.21 -17.43
CA LEU A 166 -5.95 19.48 -17.36
C LEU A 166 -4.52 19.32 -17.90
N ALA A 167 -4.05 20.32 -18.64
CA ALA A 167 -2.68 20.35 -19.16
C ALA A 167 -1.64 20.51 -18.02
N PRO A 168 -0.41 20.02 -18.20
CA PRO A 168 0.64 20.21 -17.20
C PRO A 168 1.05 21.70 -17.09
N PRO A 169 1.63 22.12 -15.96
CA PRO A 169 2.25 23.45 -15.85
C PRO A 169 3.34 23.60 -16.90
N LYS A 170 3.45 24.78 -17.50
CA LYS A 170 4.46 25.07 -18.54
C LYS A 170 5.83 25.43 -17.94
N ASN A 171 5.83 26.01 -16.74
CA ASN A 171 6.99 26.47 -16.02
C ASN A 171 7.05 25.83 -14.63
N VAL A 172 8.04 24.95 -14.45
CA VAL A 172 8.28 24.19 -13.21
C VAL A 172 8.74 25.09 -12.05
N ASN A 173 9.23 26.30 -12.32
CA ASN A 173 9.57 27.25 -11.25
C ASN A 173 8.33 27.84 -10.57
N ASN A 174 7.15 27.69 -11.18
CA ASN A 174 5.93 28.40 -10.78
C ASN A 174 4.84 27.45 -10.27
N LEU A 175 5.23 26.25 -9.83
CA LEU A 175 4.29 25.23 -9.38
C LEU A 175 3.39 25.70 -8.24
N ALA A 176 3.86 26.62 -7.39
CA ALA A 176 3.04 27.18 -6.32
C ALA A 176 1.86 28.00 -6.82
N ILE A 177 2.06 28.79 -7.88
CA ILE A 177 0.99 29.58 -8.52
C ILE A 177 -0.02 28.63 -9.17
N TYR A 178 0.49 27.62 -9.88
CA TYR A 178 -0.33 26.58 -10.50
C TYR A 178 -1.20 25.85 -9.48
N ALA A 179 -0.58 25.36 -8.38
CA ALA A 179 -1.26 24.62 -7.32
C ALA A 179 -2.29 25.48 -6.59
N ASN A 180 -2.01 26.76 -6.34
CA ASN A 180 -2.96 27.69 -5.75
C ASN A 180 -4.20 27.90 -6.64
N ASN A 181 -4.01 28.12 -7.94
CA ASN A 181 -5.11 28.24 -8.89
C ASN A 181 -5.91 26.95 -9.00
N LEU A 182 -5.24 25.79 -8.96
CA LEU A 182 -5.91 24.49 -8.93
C LEU A 182 -6.70 24.26 -7.63
N SER A 183 -6.18 24.66 -6.46
CA SER A 183 -6.90 24.60 -5.19
C SER A 183 -8.19 25.43 -5.24
N ARG A 184 -8.11 26.65 -5.79
CA ARG A 184 -9.30 27.50 -6.01
C ARG A 184 -10.34 26.83 -6.89
N LEU A 185 -9.93 26.13 -7.95
CA LEU A 185 -10.84 25.39 -8.82
C LEU A 185 -11.51 24.21 -8.08
N LEU A 186 -10.74 23.47 -7.29
CA LEU A 186 -11.24 22.35 -6.48
C LEU A 186 -12.28 22.81 -5.45
N GLU A 187 -12.03 23.95 -4.79
CA GLU A 187 -12.95 24.57 -3.83
C GLU A 187 -14.21 25.12 -4.51
N THR A 188 -14.06 25.74 -5.68
CA THR A 188 -15.19 26.32 -6.44
C THR A 188 -16.10 25.23 -7.01
N TYR A 189 -15.52 24.09 -7.43
CA TYR A 189 -16.24 23.00 -8.07
C TYR A 189 -16.03 21.67 -7.32
N PRO A 190 -16.66 21.48 -6.14
CA PRO A 190 -16.44 20.30 -5.30
C PRO A 190 -16.94 18.98 -5.90
N ARG A 191 -17.70 19.02 -7.01
CA ARG A 191 -18.13 17.83 -7.76
C ARG A 191 -17.28 17.57 -9.01
N ALA A 192 -16.41 18.51 -9.38
CA ALA A 192 -15.52 18.36 -10.53
C ALA A 192 -14.26 17.61 -10.12
N HIS A 193 -13.92 16.59 -10.90
CA HIS A 193 -12.72 15.80 -10.75
C HIS A 193 -11.68 16.26 -11.76
N PHE A 194 -10.57 16.81 -11.27
CA PHE A 194 -9.48 17.29 -12.10
C PHE A 194 -8.38 16.24 -12.19
N SER A 195 -7.92 15.96 -13.41
CA SER A 195 -6.81 15.06 -13.67
C SER A 195 -5.70 15.77 -14.43
N LEU A 196 -4.51 15.82 -13.84
CA LEU A 196 -3.35 16.45 -14.46
C LEU A 196 -2.69 15.51 -15.47
N SER A 197 -2.58 15.91 -16.73
CA SER A 197 -1.92 15.11 -17.77
C SER A 197 -0.40 15.25 -17.69
N LEU A 198 0.30 14.20 -17.25
CA LEU A 198 1.76 14.15 -17.16
C LEU A 198 2.35 12.96 -17.93
N PRO A 199 3.56 13.07 -18.49
CA PRO A 199 4.31 11.89 -18.91
C PRO A 199 4.81 11.12 -17.67
N ILE A 200 5.03 9.80 -17.79
CA ILE A 200 5.57 8.98 -16.67
C ILE A 200 7.00 9.39 -16.29
N CYS A 201 7.80 9.78 -17.29
CA CYS A 201 9.15 10.29 -17.14
C CYS A 201 9.41 11.35 -18.22
N GLU A 202 10.49 12.11 -18.08
CA GLU A 202 10.93 13.01 -19.15
C GLU A 202 11.26 12.22 -20.42
N GLU A 203 10.78 12.74 -21.56
CA GLU A 203 11.17 12.19 -22.85
C GLU A 203 12.62 12.58 -23.16
N VAL A 204 13.42 11.61 -23.61
CA VAL A 204 14.77 11.85 -24.11
C VAL A 204 14.69 12.86 -25.25
N ARG A 205 15.25 14.06 -25.03
CA ARG A 205 15.32 15.11 -26.04
C ARG A 205 16.52 14.87 -26.92
N GLN A 206 16.43 15.28 -28.19
CA GLN A 206 17.61 15.38 -29.05
C GLN A 206 18.13 16.80 -28.98
N ASP A 207 19.45 16.94 -28.85
CA ASP A 207 20.13 18.21 -29.01
C ASP A 207 19.88 18.74 -30.42
N THR A 208 19.39 19.97 -30.53
CA THR A 208 19.03 20.61 -31.79
C THR A 208 20.25 20.88 -32.68
N VAL A 209 21.45 20.92 -32.11
CA VAL A 209 22.70 21.20 -32.82
C VAL A 209 23.44 19.92 -33.18
N THR A 210 23.59 19.00 -32.21
CA THR A 210 24.40 17.79 -32.40
C THR A 210 23.59 16.56 -32.81
N GLY A 211 22.26 16.60 -32.66
CA GLY A 211 21.38 15.44 -32.86
C GLY A 211 21.55 14.34 -31.81
N ALA A 212 22.46 14.52 -30.85
CA ALA A 212 22.73 13.55 -29.79
C ALA A 212 21.58 13.50 -28.78
N PRO A 213 21.27 12.32 -28.20
CA PRO A 213 20.28 12.21 -27.14
C PRO A 213 20.80 12.91 -25.87
N ILE A 214 20.02 13.85 -25.36
CA ILE A 214 20.25 14.49 -24.05
C ILE A 214 19.81 13.48 -22.98
N PRO A 215 20.72 13.05 -22.08
CA PRO A 215 20.39 12.08 -21.06
C PRO A 215 19.36 12.65 -20.08
N VAL A 216 18.40 11.81 -19.68
CA VAL A 216 17.48 12.13 -18.59
C VAL A 216 18.30 12.16 -17.30
N LEU A 217 18.50 13.36 -16.74
CA LEU A 217 19.25 13.56 -15.50
C LEU A 217 18.51 12.99 -14.30
N ASP A 218 17.18 13.05 -14.33
CA ASP A 218 16.33 12.69 -13.21
C ASP A 218 15.04 12.01 -13.68
N ALA A 219 14.93 10.71 -13.46
CA ALA A 219 13.79 9.92 -13.91
C ALA A 219 12.50 10.20 -13.12
N LEU A 220 12.57 10.86 -11.96
CA LEU A 220 11.44 11.14 -11.07
C LEU A 220 11.02 12.62 -11.09
N SER A 221 11.60 13.47 -11.94
CA SER A 221 11.27 14.91 -12.02
C SER A 221 9.78 15.19 -12.26
N THR A 222 9.16 14.42 -13.15
CA THR A 222 7.71 14.49 -13.45
C THR A 222 6.85 14.05 -12.27
N TRP A 223 7.33 13.08 -11.48
CA TRP A 223 6.68 12.67 -10.24
C TRP A 223 6.84 13.74 -9.16
N ASP A 224 8.00 14.39 -9.04
CA ASP A 224 8.21 15.50 -8.11
C ASP A 224 7.28 16.67 -8.40
N MET A 225 7.11 17.02 -9.68
CA MET A 225 6.14 18.02 -10.11
C MET A 225 4.73 17.69 -9.60
N TRP A 226 4.28 16.44 -9.80
CA TRP A 226 3.01 15.96 -9.27
C TRP A 226 2.98 16.04 -7.73
N ASN A 227 4.01 15.54 -7.06
CA ASN A 227 4.14 15.51 -5.60
C ASN A 227 4.04 16.92 -5.01
N SER A 228 4.70 17.92 -5.60
CA SER A 228 4.63 19.32 -5.18
C SER A 228 3.23 19.91 -5.34
N ILE A 229 2.54 19.60 -6.44
CA ILE A 229 1.16 20.09 -6.69
C ILE A 229 0.19 19.43 -5.70
N ARG A 230 0.17 18.08 -5.61
CA ARG A 230 -0.78 17.38 -4.74
C ARG A 230 -0.59 17.68 -3.25
N THR A 231 0.65 17.97 -2.83
CA THR A 231 0.95 18.36 -1.45
C THR A 231 0.38 19.75 -1.14
N GLN A 232 0.52 20.71 -2.05
CA GLN A 232 -0.04 22.06 -1.89
C GLN A 232 -1.57 22.09 -1.99
N CYS A 233 -2.16 21.20 -2.78
CA CYS A 233 -3.61 20.98 -2.81
C CYS A 233 -4.11 20.06 -1.68
N ASN A 234 -3.32 19.85 -0.62
CA ASN A 234 -3.65 19.06 0.57
C ASN A 234 -4.26 17.67 0.26
N TYR A 235 -3.70 16.94 -0.71
CA TYR A 235 -4.15 15.59 -1.09
C TYR A 235 -5.66 15.50 -1.41
N HIS A 236 -6.23 16.56 -2.02
CA HIS A 236 -7.65 16.65 -2.35
C HIS A 236 -8.16 15.41 -3.11
N GLU A 237 -9.33 14.88 -2.71
CA GLU A 237 -9.85 13.60 -3.25
C GLU A 237 -10.24 13.64 -4.73
N ASN A 238 -10.67 14.81 -5.21
CA ASN A 238 -11.02 15.05 -6.60
C ASN A 238 -9.82 15.49 -7.47
N LEU A 239 -8.60 15.38 -6.94
CA LEU A 239 -7.37 15.62 -7.68
C LEU A 239 -6.70 14.28 -8.02
N SER A 240 -6.38 14.10 -9.30
CA SER A 240 -5.75 12.88 -9.81
C SER A 240 -4.69 13.20 -10.85
N VAL A 241 -3.95 12.18 -11.27
CA VAL A 241 -3.00 12.27 -12.37
C VAL A 241 -3.45 11.39 -13.54
N SER A 242 -3.16 11.81 -14.76
CA SER A 242 -3.33 11.04 -15.98
C SER A 242 -1.99 10.88 -16.66
N LEU A 243 -1.60 9.65 -17.00
CA LEU A 243 -0.25 9.33 -17.44
C LEU A 243 -0.19 8.98 -18.93
N GLY A 244 0.79 9.55 -19.64
CA GLY A 244 1.10 9.20 -21.02
C GLY A 244 1.99 7.95 -21.13
N SER A 245 1.68 7.05 -22.06
CA SER A 245 2.47 5.85 -22.33
C SER A 245 3.89 6.20 -22.81
N PRO A 246 4.94 5.63 -22.20
CA PRO A 246 6.30 5.99 -22.51
C PRO A 246 6.78 5.45 -23.86
N ASN A 247 7.75 6.14 -24.44
CA ASN A 247 8.40 5.76 -25.69
C ASN A 247 9.64 4.85 -25.48
N HIS A 248 10.20 4.82 -24.28
CA HIS A 248 11.35 3.99 -23.90
C HIS A 248 11.07 3.21 -22.60
N ASN A 249 11.94 2.24 -22.29
CA ASN A 249 11.82 1.46 -21.07
C ASN A 249 12.11 2.33 -19.84
N ILE A 250 11.26 2.23 -18.81
CA ILE A 250 11.37 3.04 -17.59
C ILE A 250 11.85 2.17 -16.44
N PRO A 251 12.74 2.67 -15.56
CA PRO A 251 13.12 1.97 -14.35
C PRO A 251 11.93 1.57 -13.47
N GLN A 252 12.02 0.39 -12.85
CA GLN A 252 10.91 -0.18 -12.10
C GLN A 252 10.47 0.69 -10.90
N TYR A 253 11.42 1.33 -10.22
CA TYR A 253 11.13 2.18 -9.07
C TYR A 253 10.25 3.39 -9.46
N VAL A 254 10.42 3.96 -10.66
CA VAL A 254 9.59 5.06 -11.16
C VAL A 254 8.16 4.58 -11.40
N ILE A 255 7.99 3.42 -12.03
CA ILE A 255 6.66 2.84 -12.25
C ILE A 255 5.98 2.58 -10.90
N ASN A 256 6.69 1.99 -9.95
CA ASN A 256 6.09 1.69 -8.65
C ASN A 256 5.66 2.96 -7.88
N ARG A 257 6.42 4.06 -7.97
CA ARG A 257 5.98 5.38 -7.45
C ARG A 257 4.63 5.79 -8.00
N TRP A 258 4.47 5.76 -9.32
CA TRP A 258 3.21 6.12 -9.97
C TRP A 258 2.06 5.18 -9.61
N LEU A 259 2.33 3.89 -9.37
CA LEU A 259 1.32 2.92 -8.93
C LEU A 259 0.75 3.23 -7.53
N LEU A 260 1.38 4.10 -6.73
CA LEU A 260 0.82 4.59 -5.47
C LEU A 260 -0.11 5.79 -5.67
N GLU A 261 0.03 6.52 -6.76
CA GLU A 261 -0.68 7.78 -7.02
C GLU A 261 -2.10 7.54 -7.59
N PRO A 262 -3.05 8.49 -7.43
CA PRO A 262 -4.40 8.38 -7.97
C PRO A 262 -4.43 8.56 -9.49
N ILE A 263 -4.10 7.51 -10.24
CA ILE A 263 -4.12 7.53 -11.71
C ILE A 263 -5.57 7.40 -12.19
N ARG A 264 -6.05 8.40 -12.94
CA ARG A 264 -7.41 8.42 -13.51
C ARG A 264 -7.45 7.92 -14.95
N LEU A 265 -6.56 8.43 -15.80
CA LEU A 265 -6.46 8.04 -17.21
C LEU A 265 -5.04 7.55 -17.55
N TYR A 266 -4.95 6.61 -18.48
CA TYR A 266 -3.68 6.20 -19.10
C TYR A 266 -3.78 6.39 -20.61
N LEU A 267 -3.02 7.35 -21.16
CA LEU A 267 -3.08 7.74 -22.56
C LEU A 267 -2.08 6.92 -23.38
N VAL A 268 -2.56 6.16 -24.36
CA VAL A 268 -1.75 5.33 -25.25
C VAL A 268 -1.78 5.90 -26.67
N SER A 269 -0.62 6.33 -27.17
CA SER A 269 -0.51 6.81 -28.56
C SER A 269 -0.47 5.63 -29.54
N THR A 270 -1.16 5.75 -30.67
CA THR A 270 -1.02 4.79 -31.79
C THR A 270 0.42 4.68 -32.30
N SER A 271 1.22 5.73 -32.17
CA SER A 271 2.66 5.71 -32.49
C SER A 271 3.49 4.76 -31.61
N ARG A 272 2.95 4.23 -30.51
CA ARG A 272 3.64 3.24 -29.64
C ARG A 272 3.46 1.80 -30.11
N PHE A 273 2.58 1.55 -31.06
CA PHE A 273 2.31 0.21 -31.56
C PHE A 273 3.30 -0.15 -32.66
N VAL A 274 3.75 -1.39 -32.63
CA VAL A 274 4.57 -2.01 -33.67
C VAL A 274 3.79 -3.16 -34.29
N LEU A 275 4.05 -3.47 -35.56
CA LEU A 275 3.39 -4.60 -36.21
C LEU A 275 4.06 -5.91 -35.78
N ASN A 276 3.25 -6.92 -35.46
CA ASN A 276 3.75 -8.28 -35.25
C ASN A 276 3.97 -9.01 -36.60
N SER A 277 4.45 -10.26 -36.55
CA SER A 277 4.66 -11.09 -37.76
C SER A 277 3.39 -11.40 -38.57
N LYS A 278 2.20 -11.17 -37.99
CA LYS A 278 0.89 -11.28 -38.65
C LYS A 278 0.32 -9.92 -39.05
N ASN A 279 1.13 -8.87 -39.02
CA ASN A 279 0.78 -7.48 -39.33
C ASN A 279 -0.38 -6.90 -38.49
N TYR A 280 -0.50 -7.30 -37.23
CA TYR A 280 -1.40 -6.66 -36.25
C TYR A 280 -0.63 -5.68 -35.36
N PRO A 281 -1.23 -4.54 -34.97
CA PRO A 281 -0.62 -3.58 -34.05
C PRO A 281 -0.54 -4.18 -32.64
N VAL A 282 0.67 -4.22 -32.09
CA VAL A 282 0.96 -4.69 -30.72
C VAL A 282 1.85 -3.70 -29.98
N LEU A 283 1.74 -3.63 -28.66
CA LEU A 283 2.63 -2.83 -27.83
C LEU A 283 3.93 -3.59 -27.57
N ASN A 284 5.01 -2.86 -27.32
CA ASN A 284 6.25 -3.45 -26.83
C ASN A 284 6.09 -4.07 -25.42
N LYS A 285 7.03 -4.93 -25.02
CA LYS A 285 6.94 -5.66 -23.74
C LYS A 285 6.85 -4.75 -22.51
N PHE A 286 7.56 -3.62 -22.48
CA PHE A 286 7.54 -2.74 -21.30
C PHE A 286 6.20 -2.03 -21.13
N ASN A 287 5.56 -1.58 -22.23
CA ASN A 287 4.22 -0.99 -22.18
C ASN A 287 3.16 -2.03 -21.80
N GLN A 288 3.28 -3.27 -22.28
CA GLN A 288 2.45 -4.38 -21.81
C GLN A 288 2.58 -4.59 -20.29
N LEU A 289 3.81 -4.60 -19.76
CA LEU A 289 4.09 -4.75 -18.33
C LEU A 289 3.51 -3.58 -17.50
N ILE A 290 3.57 -2.34 -17.99
CA ILE A 290 2.97 -1.18 -17.31
C ILE A 290 1.45 -1.33 -17.24
N ILE A 291 0.80 -1.64 -18.37
CA ILE A 291 -0.65 -1.87 -18.43
C ILE A 291 -1.07 -2.96 -17.47
N TRP A 292 -0.35 -4.08 -17.46
CA TRP A 292 -0.63 -5.19 -16.54
C TRP A 292 -0.45 -4.81 -15.07
N LYS A 293 0.60 -4.04 -14.72
CA LYS A 293 0.77 -3.52 -13.36
C LYS A 293 -0.35 -2.57 -12.94
N LEU A 294 -0.81 -1.71 -13.85
CA LEU A 294 -1.97 -0.84 -13.59
C LEU A 294 -3.21 -1.67 -13.31
N ILE A 295 -3.50 -2.68 -14.13
CA ILE A 295 -4.65 -3.58 -13.92
C ILE A 295 -4.53 -4.28 -12.57
N GLN A 296 -3.36 -4.84 -12.23
CA GLN A 296 -3.13 -5.59 -11.00
C GLN A 296 -3.22 -4.72 -9.73
N LYS A 297 -2.44 -3.63 -9.69
CA LYS A 297 -2.27 -2.81 -8.49
C LYS A 297 -3.36 -1.76 -8.30
N LYS A 298 -4.12 -1.44 -9.36
CA LYS A 298 -5.27 -0.54 -9.29
C LYS A 298 -6.60 -1.28 -9.50
N THR A 299 -6.70 -2.57 -9.17
CA THR A 299 -7.91 -3.37 -9.47
C THR A 299 -9.21 -2.77 -8.89
N LEU A 300 -9.15 -2.06 -7.77
CA LEU A 300 -10.32 -1.39 -7.17
C LEU A 300 -10.63 -0.01 -7.79
N ARG A 301 -9.67 0.60 -8.49
CA ARG A 301 -9.77 1.92 -9.13
C ARG A 301 -9.01 1.92 -10.46
N LEU A 302 -9.44 1.08 -11.40
CA LEU A 302 -8.73 1.00 -12.67
C LEU A 302 -8.80 2.34 -13.41
N PRO A 303 -7.67 2.82 -13.95
CA PRO A 303 -7.70 3.96 -14.86
C PRO A 303 -8.37 3.58 -16.18
N THR A 304 -9.06 4.54 -16.81
CA THR A 304 -9.54 4.37 -18.19
C THR A 304 -8.34 4.46 -19.14
N PHE A 305 -8.21 3.50 -20.06
CA PHE A 305 -7.16 3.51 -21.08
C PHE A 305 -7.64 4.27 -22.32
N PHE A 306 -7.02 5.41 -22.62
CA PHE A 306 -7.42 6.25 -23.75
C PHE A 306 -6.47 6.10 -24.92
N LEU A 307 -6.98 5.67 -26.07
CA LEU A 307 -6.24 5.69 -27.32
C LEU A 307 -6.25 7.10 -27.92
N HIS A 308 -5.14 7.53 -28.52
CA HIS A 308 -5.10 8.77 -29.28
C HIS A 308 -4.23 8.65 -30.53
N GLY A 309 -4.63 9.38 -31.58
CA GLY A 309 -3.96 9.36 -32.88
C GLY A 309 -4.43 8.24 -33.80
N VAL A 310 -5.56 7.57 -33.49
CA VAL A 310 -6.14 6.53 -34.35
C VAL A 310 -6.67 7.10 -35.66
N ASP A 311 -7.25 8.30 -35.63
CA ASP A 311 -7.80 8.97 -36.82
C ASP A 311 -6.73 9.48 -37.80
N ARG A 312 -5.43 9.35 -37.48
CA ARG A 312 -4.35 9.57 -38.45
C ARG A 312 -4.29 8.46 -39.50
N ASP A 313 -4.77 7.28 -39.13
CA ASP A 313 -4.90 6.15 -40.03
C ASP A 313 -6.22 6.34 -40.80
N GLN A 314 -6.13 6.45 -42.14
CA GLN A 314 -7.17 6.99 -43.02
C GLN A 314 -8.55 6.27 -42.96
N ASN A 315 -8.62 5.10 -42.32
CA ASN A 315 -9.77 4.18 -42.33
C ASN A 315 -10.93 4.56 -41.37
N ILE A 316 -10.68 5.33 -40.30
CA ILE A 316 -11.78 5.74 -39.38
C ILE A 316 -12.64 6.84 -40.01
N ASN A 317 -12.00 7.77 -40.72
CA ASN A 317 -12.68 8.88 -41.37
C ASN A 317 -13.60 8.42 -42.51
N SER A 318 -13.30 7.30 -43.19
CA SER A 318 -14.19 6.73 -44.21
C SER A 318 -15.43 6.09 -43.59
N HIS A 319 -15.25 5.25 -42.55
CA HIS A 319 -16.37 4.59 -41.88
C HIS A 319 -17.31 5.56 -41.15
N LEU A 320 -16.78 6.64 -40.55
CA LEU A 320 -17.59 7.69 -39.94
C LEU A 320 -18.38 8.49 -40.99
N LYS A 321 -17.82 8.71 -42.19
CA LYS A 321 -18.52 9.36 -43.30
C LYS A 321 -19.63 8.47 -43.88
N ASP A 322 -19.39 7.17 -44.02
CA ASP A 322 -20.36 6.23 -44.58
C ASP A 322 -21.61 6.09 -43.68
N ILE A 323 -21.44 6.00 -42.35
CA ILE A 323 -22.57 5.98 -41.40
C ILE A 323 -23.35 7.31 -41.42
N THR A 324 -22.65 8.45 -41.54
CA THR A 324 -23.29 9.77 -41.59
C THR A 324 -24.11 9.94 -42.88
N LEU A 325 -23.70 9.29 -43.97
CA LEU A 325 -24.43 9.26 -45.23
C LEU A 325 -25.65 8.31 -45.18
N GLU A 326 -25.56 7.20 -44.46
CA GLU A 326 -26.70 6.28 -44.24
C GLU A 326 -27.77 6.90 -43.33
N ASN A 327 -27.37 7.55 -42.23
CA ASN A 327 -28.32 8.23 -41.33
C ASN A 327 -29.01 9.42 -42.00
N ASN A 328 -28.37 10.08 -42.98
CA ASN A 328 -29.00 11.14 -43.77
C ASN A 328 -29.88 10.63 -44.92
N ARG A 329 -29.77 9.34 -45.30
CA ARG A 329 -30.65 8.70 -46.31
C ARG A 329 -31.89 8.04 -45.71
N GLY A 330 -31.93 7.86 -44.39
CA GLY A 330 -33.04 7.20 -43.67
C GLY A 330 -34.30 8.05 -43.42
N ALA A 331 -34.42 9.25 -44.00
CA ALA A 331 -35.61 10.09 -43.79
C ALA A 331 -36.76 9.82 -44.78
N ASP A 332 -36.55 9.04 -45.85
CA ASP A 332 -37.61 8.68 -46.79
C ASP A 332 -37.34 7.30 -47.39
N THR A 333 -37.87 6.25 -46.77
CA THR A 333 -38.52 5.07 -47.39
C THR A 333 -38.70 3.95 -46.37
N SER A 334 -39.94 3.66 -46.03
CA SER A 334 -40.36 2.40 -45.42
C SER A 334 -40.18 1.26 -46.43
N LEU A 335 -39.50 0.17 -46.08
CA LEU A 335 -39.77 -1.22 -46.53
C LEU A 335 -38.78 -2.23 -45.90
N GLY A 336 -39.33 -3.31 -45.33
CA GLY A 336 -38.71 -4.65 -45.34
C GLY A 336 -37.73 -5.02 -44.22
N LEU A 337 -38.21 -5.81 -43.27
CA LEU A 337 -37.38 -6.68 -42.42
C LEU A 337 -36.69 -7.73 -43.29
N ASP A 338 -35.36 -7.86 -43.17
CA ASP A 338 -34.69 -9.16 -43.22
C ASP A 338 -33.41 -9.13 -42.38
N SER A 339 -33.36 -10.07 -41.45
CA SER A 339 -32.24 -10.41 -40.57
C SER A 339 -31.16 -11.16 -41.35
N ASP A 340 -29.91 -10.96 -40.94
CA ASP A 340 -28.67 -11.63 -41.41
C ASP A 340 -27.86 -10.89 -42.48
N HIS A 341 -27.24 -9.76 -42.08
CA HIS A 341 -25.94 -9.40 -42.65
C HIS A 341 -25.04 -8.77 -41.58
N ASN A 342 -23.90 -9.42 -41.35
CA ASN A 342 -22.81 -8.95 -40.50
C ASN A 342 -21.67 -8.50 -41.43
N PRO A 343 -21.47 -7.19 -41.71
CA PRO A 343 -20.38 -6.75 -42.57
C PRO A 343 -19.28 -6.13 -41.72
N ILE A 344 -18.55 -6.94 -40.94
CA ILE A 344 -17.17 -6.57 -40.56
C ILE A 344 -16.29 -6.94 -41.74
N THR A 345 -16.28 -6.12 -42.78
CA THR A 345 -15.25 -6.21 -43.82
C THR A 345 -13.91 -5.85 -43.20
N LYS A 346 -13.04 -6.85 -43.02
CA LYS A 346 -11.61 -6.68 -42.75
C LYS A 346 -11.01 -5.86 -43.90
N SER A 347 -10.93 -4.54 -43.75
CA SER A 347 -10.24 -3.70 -44.73
C SER A 347 -8.72 -3.91 -44.57
N VAL A 348 -8.11 -4.41 -45.64
CA VAL A 348 -6.67 -4.61 -45.75
C VAL A 348 -6.05 -3.31 -46.21
N SER A 349 -5.35 -2.63 -45.31
CA SER A 349 -4.42 -1.55 -45.65
C SER A 349 -3.11 -2.12 -46.18
N VAL A 350 -2.40 -1.43 -47.05
CA VAL A 350 -1.16 -1.93 -47.65
C VAL A 350 0.01 -1.05 -47.20
N ASP A 351 1.13 -1.64 -46.77
CA ASP A 351 2.35 -0.89 -46.45
C ASP A 351 2.99 -0.28 -47.72
N ALA A 352 4.01 0.56 -47.55
CA ALA A 352 4.76 1.17 -48.66
C ALA A 352 5.45 0.15 -49.60
N ASN A 353 5.52 -1.13 -49.21
CA ASN A 353 6.15 -2.23 -49.92
C ASN A 353 5.12 -3.22 -50.54
N GLY A 354 3.82 -2.95 -50.46
CA GLY A 354 2.78 -3.81 -51.04
C GLY A 354 2.28 -4.94 -50.12
N THR A 355 2.67 -4.98 -48.85
CA THR A 355 2.28 -6.00 -47.87
C THR A 355 0.97 -5.64 -47.17
N ALA A 356 0.03 -6.60 -47.10
CA ALA A 356 -1.25 -6.47 -46.40
C ALA A 356 -1.06 -6.25 -44.88
N ILE A 357 -1.29 -5.04 -44.40
CA ILE A 357 -1.43 -4.69 -42.99
C ILE A 357 -2.90 -4.84 -42.58
N ASN A 358 -3.15 -5.50 -41.45
CA ASN A 358 -4.48 -5.61 -40.88
C ASN A 358 -4.77 -4.41 -39.94
N TYR A 359 -4.92 -3.20 -40.49
CA TYR A 359 -5.51 -2.06 -39.76
C TYR A 359 -7.03 -2.12 -39.87
N GLY A 360 -7.68 -3.00 -39.12
CA GLY A 360 -9.12 -2.86 -38.89
C GLY A 360 -9.41 -1.58 -38.11
N SER A 361 -10.58 -0.98 -38.33
CA SER A 361 -11.05 0.22 -37.60
C SER A 361 -11.04 0.05 -36.07
N SER A 362 -11.08 -1.20 -35.58
CA SER A 362 -11.02 -1.56 -34.16
C SER A 362 -9.71 -2.24 -33.71
N SER A 363 -8.70 -2.44 -34.58
CA SER A 363 -7.58 -3.33 -34.25
C SER A 363 -6.76 -2.91 -33.02
N TYR A 364 -6.60 -1.60 -32.79
CA TYR A 364 -5.97 -1.08 -31.57
C TYR A 364 -6.81 -1.35 -30.32
N LEU A 365 -8.12 -1.18 -30.42
CA LEU A 365 -9.08 -1.46 -29.35
C LEU A 365 -9.09 -2.95 -29.00
N ASP A 366 -9.15 -3.82 -30.02
CA ASP A 366 -9.15 -5.27 -29.87
C ASP A 366 -7.86 -5.76 -29.20
N TYR A 367 -6.71 -5.18 -29.55
CA TYR A 367 -5.45 -5.51 -28.89
C TYR A 367 -5.42 -5.08 -27.42
N LEU A 368 -5.90 -3.88 -27.07
CA LEU A 368 -5.97 -3.47 -25.67
C LEU A 368 -6.94 -4.33 -24.85
N ARG A 369 -8.08 -4.73 -25.43
CA ARG A 369 -9.01 -5.70 -24.82
C ARG A 369 -8.36 -7.08 -24.67
N HIS A 370 -7.57 -7.51 -25.65
CA HIS A 370 -6.79 -8.73 -25.55
C HIS A 370 -5.76 -8.67 -24.42
N LEU A 371 -5.05 -7.54 -24.27
CA LEU A 371 -4.14 -7.35 -23.14
C LEU A 371 -4.85 -7.36 -21.79
N ALA A 372 -6.01 -6.70 -21.70
CA ALA A 372 -6.84 -6.64 -20.51
C ALA A 372 -7.44 -8.00 -20.10
N THR A 373 -7.72 -8.89 -21.07
CA THR A 373 -8.23 -10.25 -20.78
C THR A 373 -7.10 -11.22 -20.48
N THR A 374 -5.98 -11.12 -21.19
CA THR A 374 -4.79 -11.96 -20.96
C THR A 374 -4.14 -11.67 -19.60
N SER A 375 -4.32 -10.46 -19.08
CA SER A 375 -3.81 -10.05 -17.78
C SER A 375 -4.27 -10.97 -16.64
N ALA A 376 -5.48 -11.54 -16.70
CA ALA A 376 -6.01 -12.42 -15.65
C ALA A 376 -5.21 -13.73 -15.48
N ASN A 377 -4.64 -14.27 -16.57
CA ASN A 377 -3.82 -15.48 -16.53
C ASN A 377 -2.35 -15.18 -16.21
N ASN A 378 -1.87 -13.98 -16.56
CA ASN A 378 -0.47 -13.58 -16.41
C ASN A 378 -0.18 -12.78 -15.14
N LEU A 379 -1.19 -12.26 -14.44
CA LEU A 379 -1.04 -11.47 -13.22
C LEU A 379 -1.62 -12.21 -12.03
N GLN A 380 -0.76 -12.92 -11.31
CA GLN A 380 -1.15 -13.49 -10.02
C GLN A 380 -1.21 -12.35 -9.00
N ILE A 381 -2.41 -11.85 -8.73
CA ILE A 381 -2.69 -11.00 -7.56
C ILE A 381 -2.30 -11.82 -6.31
N PRO A 382 -1.50 -11.28 -5.38
CA PRO A 382 -1.22 -11.95 -4.11
C PRO A 382 -2.51 -12.45 -3.44
N LEU A 383 -2.47 -13.64 -2.85
CA LEU A 383 -3.67 -14.29 -2.31
C LEU A 383 -4.40 -13.41 -1.28
N VAL A 384 -3.65 -12.67 -0.46
CA VAL A 384 -4.19 -11.71 0.51
C VAL A 384 -4.90 -10.54 -0.15
N GLU A 385 -4.32 -9.95 -1.21
CA GLU A 385 -4.95 -8.86 -1.96
C GLU A 385 -6.25 -9.37 -2.61
N LYS A 386 -6.22 -10.57 -3.22
CA LYS A 386 -7.40 -11.21 -3.80
C LYS A 386 -8.49 -11.46 -2.76
N PHE A 387 -8.14 -12.02 -1.61
CA PHE A 387 -9.07 -12.31 -0.52
C PHE A 387 -9.74 -11.04 0.01
N THR A 388 -8.96 -9.98 0.25
CA THR A 388 -9.49 -8.70 0.71
C THR A 388 -10.40 -8.07 -0.32
N MET A 389 -10.02 -8.13 -1.60
CA MET A 389 -10.83 -7.63 -2.70
C MET A 389 -12.16 -8.37 -2.87
N GLU A 390 -12.15 -9.70 -2.82
CA GLU A 390 -13.38 -10.52 -2.90
C GLU A 390 -14.33 -10.24 -1.73
N SER A 391 -13.77 -10.02 -0.55
CA SER A 391 -14.55 -9.66 0.65
C SER A 391 -15.23 -8.30 0.51
N LEU A 392 -14.61 -7.36 -0.19
CA LEU A 392 -15.13 -6.01 -0.42
C LEU A 392 -16.04 -5.93 -1.65
N ARG A 393 -15.90 -6.82 -2.64
CA ARG A 393 -16.66 -6.79 -3.91
C ARG A 393 -18.18 -6.84 -3.71
N ASN A 394 -18.64 -7.47 -2.62
CA ASN A 394 -20.06 -7.59 -2.30
C ASN A 394 -20.61 -6.40 -1.48
N ALA A 395 -19.76 -5.44 -1.10
CA ALA A 395 -20.15 -4.27 -0.33
C ALA A 395 -20.00 -3.01 -1.19
N VAL A 396 -21.00 -2.11 -1.12
CA VAL A 396 -20.87 -0.77 -1.68
C VAL A 396 -19.97 0.03 -0.75
N VAL A 397 -18.67 0.05 -1.06
CA VAL A 397 -17.65 0.67 -0.22
C VAL A 397 -17.12 1.93 -0.89
N ASP A 398 -17.22 3.05 -0.19
CA ASP A 398 -16.45 4.24 -0.56
C ASP A 398 -14.96 3.96 -0.31
N LEU A 399 -14.21 3.75 -1.38
CA LEU A 399 -12.78 3.48 -1.35
C LEU A 399 -11.96 4.65 -0.77
N ASN A 400 -12.52 5.86 -0.69
CA ASN A 400 -11.90 7.03 -0.07
C ASN A 400 -12.21 7.13 1.43
N SER A 401 -13.05 6.24 1.97
CA SER A 401 -13.44 6.29 3.38
C SER A 401 -12.23 5.99 4.28
N PRO A 402 -12.02 6.79 5.34
CA PRO A 402 -11.09 6.49 6.41
C PRO A 402 -11.38 5.17 7.14
N ASP A 403 -12.61 4.62 7.05
CA ASP A 403 -13.01 3.36 7.70
C ASP A 403 -12.23 2.14 7.17
N LEU A 404 -11.58 2.28 6.01
CA LEU A 404 -10.71 1.26 5.42
C LEU A 404 -9.33 1.19 6.08
N LEU A 405 -9.02 2.14 6.97
CA LEU A 405 -7.88 2.10 7.88
C LEU A 405 -8.33 1.48 9.20
N GLN A 406 -8.26 0.15 9.30
CA GLN A 406 -8.69 -0.56 10.49
C GLN A 406 -7.66 -0.41 11.61
N GLN A 407 -8.12 -0.31 12.85
CA GLN A 407 -7.21 -0.47 13.97
C GLN A 407 -6.90 -1.97 14.15
N PRO A 408 -5.65 -2.34 14.46
CA PRO A 408 -5.31 -3.70 14.84
C PRO A 408 -6.26 -4.24 15.90
N LEU A 409 -6.62 -5.52 15.77
CA LEU A 409 -7.49 -6.20 16.73
C LEU A 409 -6.83 -6.22 18.11
N GLN A 410 -7.66 -6.32 19.14
CA GLN A 410 -7.23 -6.40 20.53
C GLN A 410 -7.92 -7.57 21.26
N PRO A 411 -7.65 -8.83 20.91
CA PRO A 411 -8.41 -9.97 21.44
C PRO A 411 -8.28 -10.16 22.97
N LEU A 412 -7.16 -9.71 23.56
CA LEU A 412 -6.99 -9.71 25.01
C LEU A 412 -7.92 -8.71 25.71
N GLN A 413 -8.20 -7.57 25.07
CA GLN A 413 -9.08 -6.54 25.62
C GLN A 413 -10.54 -6.78 25.24
N ASN A 414 -10.83 -7.20 24.01
CA ASN A 414 -12.18 -7.31 23.47
C ASN A 414 -12.51 -8.76 23.12
N ASN A 415 -13.71 -9.20 23.48
CA ASN A 415 -14.20 -10.50 23.02
C ASN A 415 -14.55 -10.40 21.53
N LEU A 416 -13.86 -11.17 20.70
CA LEU A 416 -14.14 -11.25 19.26
C LEU A 416 -15.50 -11.90 19.00
N ASP A 417 -16.15 -11.46 17.93
CA ASP A 417 -17.41 -12.01 17.46
C ASP A 417 -17.20 -13.26 16.59
N ASN A 418 -18.29 -13.95 16.27
CA ASN A 418 -18.23 -15.20 15.52
C ASN A 418 -17.73 -14.98 14.07
N ALA A 419 -18.09 -13.86 13.43
CA ALA A 419 -17.68 -13.54 12.07
C ALA A 419 -16.17 -13.32 11.94
N THR A 420 -15.55 -12.70 12.96
CA THR A 420 -14.09 -12.53 13.02
C THR A 420 -13.39 -13.88 13.07
N TYR A 421 -13.83 -14.81 13.94
CA TYR A 421 -13.25 -16.16 13.98
C TYR A 421 -13.43 -16.92 12.65
N GLN A 422 -14.62 -16.85 12.05
CA GLN A 422 -14.86 -17.47 10.73
C GLN A 422 -13.93 -16.92 9.65
N THR A 423 -13.54 -15.65 9.73
CA THR A 423 -12.57 -15.05 8.81
C THR A 423 -11.17 -15.62 9.03
N PHE A 424 -10.75 -15.77 10.29
CA PHE A 424 -9.47 -16.41 10.62
C PHE A 424 -9.40 -17.87 10.14
N GLU A 425 -10.50 -18.61 10.26
CA GLU A 425 -10.62 -20.02 9.90
C GLU A 425 -10.49 -20.30 8.39
N LYS A 426 -10.64 -19.27 7.54
CA LYS A 426 -10.45 -19.39 6.08
C LYS A 426 -8.98 -19.51 5.67
N ASP A 427 -8.04 -19.17 6.55
CA ASP A 427 -6.61 -19.29 6.25
C ASP A 427 -6.12 -20.73 6.52
N HIS A 428 -6.31 -21.60 5.54
CA HIS A 428 -5.90 -23.00 5.64
C HIS A 428 -4.37 -23.15 5.77
N VAL A 429 -3.61 -22.29 5.09
CA VAL A 429 -2.14 -22.31 5.06
C VAL A 429 -1.57 -22.07 6.46
N LYS A 430 -2.16 -21.15 7.23
CA LYS A 430 -1.82 -20.93 8.64
C LYS A 430 -1.95 -22.23 9.44
N TYR A 431 -3.13 -22.85 9.42
CA TYR A 431 -3.39 -24.02 10.27
C TYR A 431 -2.62 -25.27 9.83
N GLU A 432 -2.34 -25.45 8.54
CA GLU A 432 -1.43 -26.49 8.05
C GLU A 432 0.01 -26.28 8.54
N SER A 433 0.48 -25.04 8.60
CA SER A 433 1.81 -24.72 9.14
C SER A 433 1.89 -25.06 10.62
N TYR A 434 0.85 -24.72 11.39
CA TYR A 434 0.74 -25.13 12.79
C TYR A 434 0.71 -26.65 12.96
N GLU A 435 -0.02 -27.39 12.11
CA GLU A 435 -0.05 -28.85 12.15
C GLU A 435 1.33 -29.47 11.89
N LYS A 436 2.06 -28.97 10.88
CA LYS A 436 3.44 -29.42 10.60
C LYS A 436 4.36 -29.20 11.80
N ALA A 437 4.27 -28.03 12.43
CA ALA A 437 5.03 -27.72 13.64
C ALA A 437 4.64 -28.63 14.82
N MET A 438 3.36 -28.90 15.01
CA MET A 438 2.86 -29.82 16.04
C MET A 438 3.36 -31.25 15.82
N VAL A 439 3.34 -31.76 14.58
CA VAL A 439 3.85 -33.10 14.24
C VAL A 439 5.34 -33.20 14.59
N ALA A 440 6.15 -32.23 14.18
CA ALA A 440 7.58 -32.21 14.48
C ALA A 440 7.85 -32.16 16.00
N ALA A 441 7.16 -31.28 16.74
CA ALA A 441 7.31 -31.18 18.19
C ALA A 441 6.89 -32.46 18.93
N LEU A 442 5.78 -33.09 18.50
CA LEU A 442 5.30 -34.34 19.08
C LEU A 442 6.24 -35.52 18.79
N MET A 443 6.87 -35.57 17.61
CA MET A 443 7.89 -36.58 17.29
C MET A 443 9.09 -36.47 18.24
N ASP A 444 9.60 -35.25 18.46
CA ASP A 444 10.74 -35.01 19.34
C ASP A 444 10.41 -35.37 20.79
N LEU A 445 9.22 -34.99 21.27
CA LEU A 445 8.75 -35.39 22.61
C LEU A 445 8.58 -36.92 22.73
N ALA A 446 7.99 -37.58 21.73
CA ALA A 446 7.75 -39.02 21.76
C ALA A 446 9.03 -39.88 21.70
N ASN A 447 10.17 -39.30 21.29
CA ASN A 447 11.47 -39.98 21.28
C ASN A 447 12.17 -39.94 22.64
N LEU A 448 11.75 -39.08 23.56
CA LEU A 448 12.31 -39.02 24.92
C LEU A 448 11.97 -40.29 25.70
N LYS A 449 12.95 -40.82 26.45
CA LYS A 449 12.81 -42.07 27.25
C LYS A 449 11.54 -42.07 28.11
N LYS A 450 11.22 -40.92 28.71
CA LYS A 450 10.02 -40.65 29.51
C LYS A 450 8.70 -40.94 28.77
N PHE A 451 8.64 -40.72 27.47
CA PHE A 451 7.42 -40.80 26.64
C PHE A 451 7.41 -41.97 25.64
N GLN A 452 8.34 -42.91 25.74
CA GLN A 452 8.38 -44.06 24.81
C GLN A 452 7.10 -44.91 24.84
N HIS A 453 6.38 -44.91 25.97
CA HIS A 453 5.11 -45.61 26.16
C HIS A 453 3.92 -44.99 25.39
N LEU A 454 4.07 -43.79 24.81
CA LEU A 454 3.04 -43.16 23.99
C LEU A 454 2.81 -43.89 22.66
N LYS A 455 3.85 -44.58 22.15
CA LYS A 455 3.80 -45.31 20.88
C LYS A 455 2.97 -46.58 21.08
N THR A 456 1.89 -46.73 20.31
CA THR A 456 1.15 -47.99 20.25
C THR A 456 1.99 -49.06 19.53
N VAL A 457 1.77 -50.34 19.84
CA VAL A 457 2.53 -51.50 19.30
C VAL A 457 2.77 -51.34 17.78
N PRO A 458 4.01 -51.55 17.28
CA PRO A 458 4.39 -51.12 15.95
C PRO A 458 3.61 -51.90 14.90
N THR A 459 2.65 -51.23 14.27
CA THR A 459 2.04 -51.71 13.03
C THR A 459 2.30 -50.64 11.98
N TYR A 460 3.22 -50.99 11.07
CA TYR A 460 3.73 -50.23 9.91
C TYR A 460 4.97 -49.35 10.09
N GLY A 461 6.09 -49.93 9.64
CA GLY A 461 6.97 -49.33 8.62
C GLY A 461 7.78 -48.10 9.02
N THR A 462 8.98 -48.33 9.54
CA THR A 462 10.07 -47.38 9.80
C THR A 462 10.66 -46.72 8.53
N THR A 463 9.84 -46.36 7.54
CA THR A 463 10.29 -45.83 6.24
C THR A 463 9.50 -44.60 5.84
N ALA A 464 9.65 -43.52 6.60
CA ALA A 464 9.62 -42.16 6.09
C ALA A 464 10.19 -41.25 7.18
N PHE A 465 10.97 -40.24 6.78
CA PHE A 465 11.58 -39.20 7.62
C PHE A 465 12.92 -39.58 8.27
N ASN A 466 13.96 -39.35 7.47
CA ASN A 466 15.35 -39.31 7.86
C ASN A 466 15.62 -37.99 8.60
N THR A 467 15.72 -38.01 9.93
CA THR A 467 16.28 -36.90 10.71
C THR A 467 17.69 -37.29 11.15
N SER A 468 18.66 -36.96 10.31
CA SER A 468 20.08 -37.00 10.64
C SER A 468 20.41 -35.88 11.62
N ALA A 469 20.46 -36.22 12.90
CA ALA A 469 21.38 -35.71 13.93
C ALA A 469 20.75 -35.91 15.31
N LEU A 470 21.13 -36.99 16.01
CA LEU A 470 21.26 -37.04 17.47
C LEU A 470 21.93 -38.38 17.81
N SER A 471 23.19 -38.29 18.19
CA SER A 471 24.08 -39.39 18.54
C SER A 471 23.50 -40.23 19.67
N GLN A 472 23.40 -41.53 19.41
CA GLN A 472 23.19 -42.56 20.42
C GLN A 472 24.40 -42.60 21.35
N GLU A 473 24.19 -42.39 22.65
CA GLU A 473 25.04 -43.03 23.65
C GLU A 473 24.22 -43.73 24.74
N SER A 474 24.55 -45.01 24.86
CA SER A 474 24.48 -45.96 25.97
C SER A 474 23.21 -46.10 26.81
N PHE A 475 22.57 -47.26 26.60
CA PHE A 475 21.64 -47.91 27.48
C PHE A 475 22.39 -48.61 28.63
N ALA A 476 22.02 -48.30 29.87
CA ALA A 476 22.18 -49.20 31.00
C ALA A 476 20.83 -49.37 31.69
N SER A 477 20.44 -50.63 31.82
CA SER A 477 19.20 -51.14 32.40
C SER A 477 19.03 -50.75 33.88
N SER A 478 17.82 -50.35 34.27
CA SER A 478 17.30 -50.72 35.60
C SER A 478 15.77 -50.75 35.59
N ASN A 479 15.26 -51.89 36.05
CA ASN A 479 13.87 -52.12 36.41
C ASN A 479 13.36 -50.99 37.32
N ARG A 480 12.28 -50.31 36.92
CA ARG A 480 11.46 -49.52 37.84
C ARG A 480 10.02 -49.94 37.76
N SER A 481 9.48 -50.22 38.95
CA SER A 481 8.07 -50.42 39.26
C SER A 481 7.17 -49.43 38.52
N VAL A 482 6.05 -49.92 38.03
CA VAL A 482 4.94 -49.18 37.41
C VAL A 482 4.25 -48.30 38.47
N SER A 483 4.92 -47.23 38.88
CA SER A 483 4.36 -46.17 39.71
C SER A 483 4.32 -44.88 38.88
N GLN A 484 3.12 -44.60 38.33
CA GLN A 484 2.73 -43.44 37.52
C GLN A 484 3.43 -43.32 36.16
N LEU A 485 2.79 -43.84 35.10
CA LEU A 485 3.17 -43.51 33.72
C LEU A 485 3.03 -41.99 33.52
N GLU A 486 4.15 -41.31 33.25
CA GLU A 486 4.20 -39.87 33.07
C GLU A 486 3.47 -39.46 31.77
N LYS A 487 2.31 -38.81 31.89
CA LYS A 487 1.51 -38.38 30.73
C LYS A 487 2.13 -37.18 30.02
N LEU A 488 2.07 -37.17 28.69
CA LEU A 488 2.37 -36.01 27.87
C LEU A 488 1.31 -34.94 28.09
N SER A 489 1.69 -33.76 28.58
CA SER A 489 0.74 -32.67 28.85
C SER A 489 0.86 -31.55 27.83
N VAL A 490 -0.25 -31.27 27.14
CA VAL A 490 -0.36 -30.23 26.09
C VAL A 490 -1.25 -29.09 26.58
N LEU A 491 -0.78 -27.86 26.44
CA LEU A 491 -1.51 -26.64 26.75
C LEU A 491 -1.81 -25.86 25.46
N ILE A 492 -3.06 -25.54 25.21
CA ILE A 492 -3.50 -24.61 24.15
C ILE A 492 -3.98 -23.32 24.80
N VAL A 493 -3.33 -22.21 24.47
CA VAL A 493 -3.65 -20.87 24.99
C VAL A 493 -4.37 -20.07 23.92
N GLY A 494 -5.60 -19.63 24.20
CA GLY A 494 -6.45 -18.91 23.26
C GLY A 494 -6.90 -19.76 22.08
N PRO A 495 -7.57 -20.92 22.28
CA PRO A 495 -8.02 -21.78 21.20
C PRO A 495 -9.10 -21.15 20.30
N GLY A 496 -9.74 -20.05 20.70
CA GLY A 496 -10.85 -19.44 19.96
C GLY A 496 -12.00 -20.43 19.78
N ARG A 497 -12.33 -20.76 18.52
CA ARG A 497 -13.33 -21.79 18.17
C ARG A 497 -12.75 -23.21 18.02
N GLY A 498 -11.46 -23.39 18.28
CA GLY A 498 -10.78 -24.69 18.33
C GLY A 498 -10.07 -25.20 17.06
N PRO A 499 -9.78 -24.43 15.99
CA PRO A 499 -9.10 -24.98 14.82
C PRO A 499 -7.69 -25.51 15.14
N LEU A 500 -6.96 -24.92 16.10
CA LEU A 500 -5.67 -25.47 16.56
C LEU A 500 -5.83 -26.80 17.31
N ILE A 501 -6.93 -26.97 18.04
CA ILE A 501 -7.24 -28.23 18.73
C ILE A 501 -7.52 -29.31 17.67
N ASP A 502 -8.26 -28.97 16.61
CA ASP A 502 -8.51 -29.89 15.50
C ASP A 502 -7.21 -30.36 14.84
N ARG A 503 -6.28 -29.43 14.59
CA ARG A 503 -4.96 -29.73 14.04
C ARG A 503 -4.12 -30.58 15.00
N LEU A 504 -4.18 -30.33 16.30
CA LEU A 504 -3.52 -31.18 17.29
C LEU A 504 -4.05 -32.62 17.25
N PHE A 505 -5.37 -32.82 17.21
CA PHE A 505 -5.94 -34.18 17.09
C PHE A 505 -5.57 -34.85 15.76
N ALA A 506 -5.47 -34.09 14.67
CA ALA A 506 -4.96 -34.60 13.40
C ALA A 506 -3.49 -35.07 13.54
N SER A 507 -2.63 -34.27 14.16
CA SER A 507 -1.23 -34.64 14.43
C SER A 507 -1.10 -35.87 15.34
N LEU A 508 -1.89 -35.95 16.42
CA LEU A 508 -1.90 -37.10 17.33
C LEU A 508 -2.33 -38.40 16.63
N ARG A 509 -3.34 -38.33 15.76
CA ARG A 509 -3.81 -39.46 14.94
C ARG A 509 -2.78 -39.85 13.89
N PHE A 510 -2.18 -38.87 13.21
CA PHE A 510 -1.14 -39.09 12.21
C PHE A 510 0.07 -39.84 12.80
N LEU A 511 0.46 -39.50 14.03
CA LEU A 511 1.55 -40.14 14.76
C LEU A 511 1.14 -41.42 15.51
N ASN A 512 -0.13 -41.82 15.45
CA ASN A 512 -0.68 -42.98 16.13
C ASN A 512 -0.35 -43.03 17.65
N LEU A 513 -0.40 -41.85 18.30
CA LEU A 513 -0.11 -41.73 19.73
C LEU A 513 -1.30 -42.16 20.58
N ASN A 514 -1.03 -42.89 21.66
CA ASN A 514 -2.07 -43.33 22.58
C ASN A 514 -2.62 -42.14 23.40
N LEU A 515 -3.86 -41.75 23.10
CA LEU A 515 -4.57 -40.65 23.75
C LEU A 515 -4.79 -40.81 25.26
N ASP A 516 -4.71 -42.02 25.81
CA ASP A 516 -4.86 -42.23 27.27
C ASP A 516 -3.68 -41.68 28.07
N PHE A 517 -2.53 -41.52 27.40
CA PHE A 517 -1.31 -40.94 27.95
C PHE A 517 -1.08 -39.48 27.52
N VAL A 518 -2.05 -38.87 26.84
CA VAL A 518 -2.01 -37.46 26.47
C VAL A 518 -3.05 -36.68 27.27
N ASN A 519 -2.62 -35.67 28.00
CA ASN A 519 -3.47 -34.76 28.76
C ASN A 519 -3.53 -33.41 28.05
N ILE A 520 -4.71 -33.01 27.57
CA ILE A 520 -4.89 -31.79 26.77
C ILE A 520 -5.69 -30.77 27.58
N VAL A 521 -5.14 -29.57 27.76
CA VAL A 521 -5.76 -28.44 28.46
C VAL A 521 -5.89 -27.27 27.49
N ALA A 522 -7.08 -26.68 27.40
CA ALA A 522 -7.35 -25.50 26.59
C ALA A 522 -7.87 -24.36 27.46
N ILE A 523 -7.26 -23.18 27.34
CA ILE A 523 -7.57 -22.00 28.16
C ILE A 523 -8.02 -20.86 27.26
N GLU A 524 -9.27 -20.42 27.44
CA GLU A 524 -9.89 -19.38 26.63
C GLU A 524 -10.62 -18.38 27.52
N LYS A 525 -10.34 -17.10 27.28
CA LYS A 525 -10.90 -15.98 28.04
C LYS A 525 -12.32 -15.67 27.59
N ASN A 526 -12.60 -15.73 26.29
CA ASN A 526 -13.88 -15.33 25.73
C ASN A 526 -14.97 -16.34 26.12
N SER A 527 -15.88 -15.93 27.01
CA SER A 527 -16.98 -16.77 27.49
C SER A 527 -17.95 -17.18 26.38
N ASN A 528 -18.10 -16.36 25.33
CA ASN A 528 -19.07 -16.59 24.25
C ASN A 528 -18.73 -17.83 23.41
N VAL A 529 -17.46 -18.22 23.33
CA VAL A 529 -17.03 -19.42 22.57
C VAL A 529 -17.07 -20.70 23.39
N MET A 530 -17.31 -20.63 24.71
CA MET A 530 -17.26 -21.81 25.60
C MET A 530 -18.28 -22.88 25.24
N VAL A 531 -19.49 -22.47 24.87
CA VAL A 531 -20.56 -23.39 24.47
C VAL A 531 -20.15 -24.14 23.21
N TYR A 532 -19.63 -23.42 22.20
CA TYR A 532 -19.17 -24.00 20.95
C TYR A 532 -17.98 -24.95 21.14
N LEU A 533 -17.01 -24.56 21.96
CA LEU A 533 -15.86 -25.41 22.30
C LEU A 533 -16.29 -26.68 23.05
N SER A 534 -17.25 -26.58 23.98
CA SER A 534 -17.78 -27.75 24.71
C SER A 534 -18.51 -28.72 23.77
N GLN A 535 -19.28 -28.18 22.81
CA GLN A 535 -19.90 -28.97 21.74
C GLN A 535 -18.85 -29.65 20.85
N CYS A 536 -17.78 -28.95 20.48
CA CYS A 536 -16.67 -29.55 19.73
C CYS A 536 -15.98 -30.66 20.53
N ASN A 537 -15.85 -30.49 21.85
CA ASN A 537 -15.22 -31.48 22.71
C ASN A 537 -16.02 -32.79 22.75
N SER A 538 -17.35 -32.70 22.86
CA SER A 538 -18.23 -33.87 22.89
C SER A 538 -18.35 -34.57 21.54
N THR A 539 -18.32 -33.82 20.44
CA THR A 539 -18.55 -34.35 19.09
C THR A 539 -17.29 -34.75 18.34
N ARG A 540 -16.16 -34.05 18.54
CA ARG A 540 -14.94 -34.20 17.71
C ARG A 540 -13.70 -34.58 18.50
N TRP A 541 -13.62 -34.20 19.78
CA TRP A 541 -12.42 -34.40 20.62
C TRP A 541 -12.57 -35.47 21.69
N LEU A 542 -13.59 -36.33 21.57
CA LEU A 542 -13.81 -37.50 22.43
C LEU A 542 -13.88 -37.17 23.94
N ASN A 543 -14.29 -35.95 24.29
CA ASN A 543 -14.25 -35.43 25.66
C ASN A 543 -12.85 -35.50 26.32
N LYS A 544 -11.77 -35.53 25.53
CA LYS A 544 -10.39 -35.61 26.02
C LYS A 544 -9.76 -34.25 26.35
N VAL A 545 -10.40 -33.13 25.96
CA VAL A 545 -9.87 -31.78 26.21
C VAL A 545 -10.49 -31.20 27.49
N ARG A 546 -9.65 -30.71 28.40
CA ARG A 546 -10.07 -29.97 29.59
C ARG A 546 -10.10 -28.47 29.28
N ILE A 547 -11.29 -27.91 29.21
CA ILE A 547 -11.50 -26.52 28.77
C ILE A 547 -11.75 -25.62 29.99
N PHE A 548 -10.99 -24.53 30.11
CA PHE A 548 -11.13 -23.55 31.19
C PHE A 548 -11.48 -22.17 30.64
N ASN A 549 -12.59 -21.59 31.11
CA ASN A 549 -12.93 -20.19 30.81
C ASN A 549 -12.19 -19.23 31.75
N ARG A 550 -10.94 -18.89 31.44
CA ARG A 550 -10.09 -18.02 32.25
C ARG A 550 -9.11 -17.25 31.38
N ASP A 551 -8.65 -16.12 31.92
CA ASP A 551 -7.47 -15.44 31.41
C ASP A 551 -6.22 -16.24 31.81
N ILE A 552 -5.38 -16.59 30.84
CA ILE A 552 -4.14 -17.36 31.06
C ILE A 552 -3.24 -16.71 32.12
N ARG A 553 -3.23 -15.38 32.20
CA ARG A 553 -2.39 -14.63 33.15
C ARG A 553 -2.82 -14.81 34.60
N LYS A 554 -4.05 -15.27 34.81
CA LYS A 554 -4.65 -15.54 36.12
C LYS A 554 -4.84 -17.03 36.37
N PHE A 555 -4.42 -17.89 35.44
CA PHE A 555 -4.60 -19.33 35.55
C PHE A 555 -3.52 -19.93 36.46
N ALA A 556 -3.95 -20.71 37.44
CA ALA A 556 -3.09 -21.57 38.23
C ALA A 556 -3.50 -23.03 37.97
N PRO A 557 -2.57 -23.90 37.53
CA PRO A 557 -2.90 -25.26 37.17
C PRO A 557 -3.32 -26.06 38.41
N PRO A 558 -4.41 -26.84 38.34
CA PRO A 558 -4.77 -27.76 39.41
C PRO A 558 -3.62 -28.71 39.72
N SER A 559 -3.32 -28.91 41.01
CA SER A 559 -2.29 -29.85 41.48
C SER A 559 -0.86 -29.59 40.98
N GLY A 560 -0.53 -28.37 40.56
CA GLY A 560 0.84 -28.03 40.11
C GLY A 560 1.24 -28.65 38.77
N MET A 561 0.26 -29.04 37.94
CA MET A 561 0.47 -29.62 36.62
C MET A 561 1.44 -28.78 35.77
N ARG A 562 2.37 -29.48 35.11
CA ARG A 562 3.33 -28.91 34.16
C ARG A 562 3.01 -29.34 32.73
N PHE A 563 3.42 -28.54 31.75
CA PHE A 563 3.15 -28.78 30.34
C PHE A 563 4.44 -29.00 29.55
N ASN A 564 4.39 -29.91 28.58
CA ASN A 564 5.51 -30.28 27.71
C ASN A 564 5.39 -29.62 26.33
N LEU A 565 4.17 -29.38 25.86
CA LEU A 565 3.90 -28.71 24.59
C LEU A 565 2.92 -27.57 24.84
N ILE A 566 3.32 -26.34 24.53
CA ILE A 566 2.51 -25.13 24.66
C ILE A 566 2.25 -24.57 23.27
N ILE A 567 0.97 -24.42 22.91
CA ILE A 567 0.54 -23.98 21.59
C ILE A 567 -0.30 -22.70 21.75
N SER A 568 0.00 -21.67 20.96
CA SER A 568 -0.78 -20.44 20.90
C SER A 568 -0.77 -19.79 19.51
N GLU A 569 -1.81 -19.03 19.21
CA GLU A 569 -1.88 -18.15 18.04
C GLU A 569 -2.46 -16.82 18.54
N LEU A 570 -1.56 -15.99 19.06
CA LEU A 570 -1.86 -14.69 19.68
C LEU A 570 -1.11 -13.57 18.92
N LEU A 571 -0.84 -13.79 17.63
CA LEU A 571 0.02 -12.93 16.83
C LEU A 571 -0.82 -11.93 16.04
N GLY A 572 -0.44 -10.65 16.13
CA GLY A 572 -0.99 -9.63 15.24
C GLY A 572 -0.11 -9.39 14.01
N SER A 573 -0.50 -8.40 13.18
CA SER A 573 0.25 -7.97 11.98
C SER A 573 1.70 -7.53 12.23
N PHE A 574 2.05 -7.20 13.48
CA PHE A 574 3.40 -6.86 13.93
C PHE A 574 4.00 -7.92 14.87
N GLY A 575 3.38 -9.11 14.91
CA GLY A 575 3.71 -10.25 15.76
C GLY A 575 3.26 -10.01 17.20
N CYS A 576 3.95 -9.11 17.91
CA CYS A 576 3.75 -8.89 19.34
C CYS A 576 2.63 -7.90 19.70
N ASN A 577 1.96 -7.29 18.72
CA ASN A 577 0.99 -6.22 18.95
C ASN A 577 -0.33 -6.71 19.58
N GLU A 578 -0.62 -8.01 19.57
CA GLU A 578 -1.78 -8.59 20.28
C GLU A 578 -1.42 -9.13 21.68
N LEU A 579 -0.29 -8.67 22.23
CA LEU A 579 0.15 -8.94 23.61
C LEU A 579 0.47 -10.41 23.91
N SER A 580 0.86 -11.18 22.88
CA SER A 580 1.40 -12.54 23.04
C SER A 580 2.50 -12.63 24.13
N PRO A 581 3.48 -11.69 24.21
CA PRO A 581 4.50 -11.73 25.26
C PRO A 581 3.92 -11.73 26.68
N GLU A 582 2.99 -10.81 26.96
CA GLU A 582 2.37 -10.68 28.28
C GLU A 582 1.40 -11.83 28.59
N CYS A 583 0.78 -12.43 27.57
CA CYS A 583 -0.07 -13.61 27.73
C CYS A 583 0.72 -14.88 28.06
N LEU A 584 1.89 -15.06 27.44
CA LEU A 584 2.72 -16.26 27.60
C LEU A 584 3.71 -16.16 28.76
N GLU A 585 4.03 -14.96 29.24
CA GLU A 585 4.95 -14.75 30.34
C GLU A 585 4.63 -15.60 31.60
N PRO A 586 3.37 -15.69 32.07
CA PRO A 586 3.02 -16.50 33.24
C PRO A 586 3.09 -18.01 33.00
N VAL A 587 3.08 -18.45 31.73
CA VAL A 587 3.12 -19.87 31.35
C VAL A 587 4.44 -20.52 31.73
N SER A 588 5.51 -19.74 31.85
CA SER A 588 6.81 -20.28 32.27
C SER A 588 6.84 -20.85 33.67
N LYS A 589 5.89 -20.46 34.53
CA LYS A 589 5.73 -21.06 35.87
C LYS A 589 5.10 -22.45 35.80
N MET A 590 4.53 -22.82 34.66
CA MET A 590 3.81 -24.06 34.39
C MET A 590 4.54 -24.97 33.39
N GLU A 591 5.73 -24.59 32.94
CA GLU A 591 6.58 -25.41 32.07
C GLU A 591 7.15 -26.62 32.81
N ASP A 592 7.35 -27.72 32.09
CA ASP A 592 8.27 -28.79 32.49
C ASP A 592 9.72 -28.30 32.23
N PRO A 593 10.54 -28.08 33.28
CA PRO A 593 11.85 -27.44 33.15
C PRO A 593 12.77 -28.14 32.15
N GLY A 594 13.25 -27.42 31.14
CA GLY A 594 14.18 -27.94 30.12
C GLY A 594 13.57 -28.90 29.10
N MET A 595 12.26 -29.13 29.12
CA MET A 595 11.56 -30.05 28.21
C MET A 595 10.40 -29.42 27.45
N SER A 596 9.99 -28.21 27.81
CA SER A 596 8.82 -27.56 27.22
C SER A 596 9.13 -27.02 25.82
N ILE A 597 8.33 -27.44 24.85
CA ILE A 597 8.33 -26.90 23.49
C ILE A 597 7.19 -25.90 23.35
N TYR A 598 7.50 -24.75 22.76
CA TYR A 598 6.53 -23.73 22.41
C TYR A 598 6.26 -23.70 20.92
N ILE A 599 5.02 -23.46 20.54
CA ILE A 599 4.58 -23.17 19.18
C ILE A 599 3.71 -21.90 19.25
N PRO A 600 4.19 -20.74 18.76
CA PRO A 600 5.49 -20.51 18.13
C PRO A 600 6.69 -20.55 19.09
N GLN A 601 7.84 -21.01 18.61
CA GLN A 601 9.13 -20.92 19.31
C GLN A 601 9.64 -19.49 19.39
N SER A 602 9.52 -18.74 18.29
CA SER A 602 9.94 -17.35 18.26
C SER A 602 9.14 -16.53 17.28
N TYR A 603 9.13 -15.22 17.48
CA TYR A 603 8.63 -14.27 16.49
C TYR A 603 9.32 -12.92 16.60
N SER A 604 9.56 -12.31 15.44
CA SER A 604 10.26 -11.06 15.27
C SER A 604 9.41 -10.01 14.57
N SER A 605 9.47 -8.76 15.04
CA SER A 605 8.87 -7.61 14.36
C SER A 605 9.87 -6.99 13.38
N TYR A 606 9.41 -6.63 12.18
CA TYR A 606 10.20 -5.98 11.13
C TYR A 606 9.57 -4.66 10.71
N ILE A 607 10.39 -3.68 10.32
CA ILE A 607 9.93 -2.36 9.89
C ILE A 607 10.65 -1.90 8.63
N ALA A 608 10.00 -1.08 7.80
CA ALA A 608 10.62 -0.33 6.72
C ALA A 608 9.95 1.05 6.53
N PRO A 609 10.69 2.10 6.14
CA PRO A 609 10.13 3.39 5.75
C PRO A 609 9.30 3.25 4.48
N ALA A 610 8.09 3.82 4.45
CA ALA A 610 7.13 3.62 3.36
C ALA A 610 6.44 4.90 2.87
N SER A 611 6.16 4.92 1.57
CA SER A 611 5.31 5.92 0.91
C SER A 611 3.91 5.36 0.75
N SER A 612 2.91 6.15 1.12
CA SER A 612 1.50 5.89 0.83
C SER A 612 0.70 7.20 0.87
N PRO A 613 0.57 7.92 -0.26
CA PRO A 613 -0.24 9.13 -0.32
C PRO A 613 -1.73 8.85 -0.06
N ALA A 614 -2.22 7.65 -0.38
CA ALA A 614 -3.60 7.25 -0.16
C ALA A 614 -3.95 7.10 1.33
N ILE A 615 -3.09 6.43 2.12
CA ILE A 615 -3.28 6.31 3.57
C ILE A 615 -3.20 7.70 4.22
N TYR A 616 -2.22 8.51 3.82
CA TYR A 616 -2.06 9.87 4.33
C TYR A 616 -3.32 10.73 4.09
N GLY A 617 -3.83 10.77 2.85
CA GLY A 617 -5.04 11.52 2.51
C GLY A 617 -6.29 11.07 3.27
N LYS A 618 -6.40 9.79 3.64
CA LYS A 618 -7.49 9.28 4.49
C LYS A 618 -7.35 9.73 5.94
N LEU A 619 -6.12 9.76 6.47
CA LEU A 619 -5.86 10.22 7.84
C LEU A 619 -6.08 11.72 8.01
N GLU A 620 -5.80 12.53 6.99
CA GLU A 620 -6.11 13.98 6.96
C GLU A 620 -7.61 14.27 7.11
N LYS A 621 -8.48 13.37 6.63
CA LYS A 621 -9.95 13.50 6.80
C LYS A 621 -10.42 13.20 8.23
N LEU A 622 -9.58 12.55 9.04
CA LEU A 622 -9.92 12.27 10.44
C LEU A 622 -9.60 13.51 11.26
N ASP A 623 -10.65 14.15 11.81
CA ASP A 623 -10.58 15.42 12.56
C ASP A 623 -9.96 15.29 13.98
N SER A 624 -8.94 14.44 14.14
CA SER A 624 -8.36 14.10 15.43
C SER A 624 -6.86 13.92 15.30
N ARG A 625 -6.07 14.80 15.93
CA ARG A 625 -4.61 14.60 16.11
C ARG A 625 -4.25 13.24 16.73
N LYS A 626 -5.22 12.54 17.32
CA LYS A 626 -5.02 11.21 17.88
C LYS A 626 -4.85 10.13 16.80
N SER A 627 -5.41 10.31 15.60
CA SER A 627 -5.32 9.35 14.50
C SER A 627 -3.85 9.04 14.15
N TRP A 628 -3.02 10.07 14.05
CA TRP A 628 -1.59 9.97 13.76
C TRP A 628 -0.77 9.22 14.81
N ASN A 629 -1.31 8.99 16.01
CA ASN A 629 -0.63 8.29 17.10
C ASN A 629 -1.06 6.82 17.21
N LEU A 630 -1.78 6.30 16.22
CA LEU A 630 -2.27 4.92 16.18
C LEU A 630 -1.67 4.18 14.98
N PRO A 631 -1.38 2.88 15.13
CA PRO A 631 -1.12 2.03 13.99
C PRO A 631 -2.42 1.62 13.30
N TYR A 632 -2.33 1.33 12.00
CA TYR A 632 -3.45 0.94 11.16
C TYR A 632 -3.14 -0.32 10.36
N VAL A 633 -4.16 -1.09 10.02
CA VAL A 633 -4.12 -2.18 9.06
C VAL A 633 -4.91 -1.71 7.84
N PRO A 634 -4.24 -1.25 6.76
CA PRO A 634 -4.93 -0.76 5.57
C PRO A 634 -5.50 -1.93 4.78
N LEU A 635 -6.82 -1.91 4.52
CA LEU A 635 -7.48 -3.00 3.77
C LEU A 635 -7.17 -2.99 2.28
N VAL A 636 -7.14 -1.80 1.67
CA VAL A 636 -7.08 -1.66 0.20
C VAL A 636 -5.94 -0.79 -0.29
N ASP A 637 -5.43 0.10 0.56
CA ASP A 637 -4.42 1.07 0.15
C ASP A 637 -3.05 0.42 0.14
N SER A 638 -2.37 0.56 -1.00
CA SER A 638 -0.99 0.10 -1.11
C SER A 638 -0.03 1.07 -0.42
N ALA A 639 1.01 0.50 0.16
CA ALA A 639 2.19 1.21 0.60
C ALA A 639 3.41 0.53 -0.01
N GLU A 640 4.41 1.29 -0.39
CA GLU A 640 5.68 0.76 -0.89
C GLU A 640 6.84 1.28 -0.04
N ILE A 641 7.80 0.40 0.21
CA ILE A 641 9.01 0.77 0.94
C ILE A 641 9.90 1.72 0.11
N LEU A 642 10.58 2.62 0.80
CA LEU A 642 11.56 3.56 0.21
C LEU A 642 12.96 2.96 0.13
N THR A 643 13.11 1.72 0.61
CA THR A 643 14.38 1.05 0.89
C THR A 643 14.44 -0.28 0.16
N SER A 644 15.61 -0.91 0.10
CA SER A 644 15.78 -2.23 -0.50
C SER A 644 15.40 -3.39 0.44
N ARG A 645 15.28 -3.12 1.75
CA ARG A 645 15.06 -4.15 2.77
C ARG A 645 14.24 -3.64 3.96
N TYR A 646 13.72 -4.61 4.69
CA TYR A 646 13.15 -4.42 6.03
C TYR A 646 14.21 -4.69 7.09
N GLU A 647 14.13 -3.99 8.21
CA GLU A 647 15.02 -4.20 9.35
C GLU A 647 14.28 -4.89 10.49
N LYS A 648 14.96 -5.83 11.15
CA LYS A 648 14.45 -6.53 12.32
C LYS A 648 14.57 -5.63 13.55
N LEU A 649 13.47 -5.45 14.28
CA LEU A 649 13.44 -4.62 15.48
C LEU A 649 13.73 -5.40 16.76
N TRP A 650 13.02 -6.50 16.99
CA TRP A 650 13.17 -7.33 18.20
C TRP A 650 12.57 -8.70 17.97
N THR A 651 12.97 -9.66 18.81
CA THR A 651 12.44 -11.03 18.84
C THR A 651 11.92 -11.35 20.25
N PHE A 652 10.86 -12.13 20.32
CA PHE A 652 10.43 -12.85 21.52
C PHE A 652 10.62 -14.35 21.28
N GLU A 653 11.24 -15.05 22.23
CA GLU A 653 11.65 -16.46 22.10
C GLU A 653 11.20 -17.26 23.31
N TYR A 654 10.81 -18.51 23.08
CA TYR A 654 10.28 -19.42 24.08
C TYR A 654 10.86 -20.85 23.94
N PRO A 655 11.26 -21.49 25.06
CA PRO A 655 11.41 -20.91 26.39
C PRO A 655 12.54 -19.88 26.44
N SER A 656 12.36 -18.79 27.21
CA SER A 656 13.33 -17.67 27.27
C SER A 656 14.67 -18.13 27.85
N LEU A 657 15.72 -18.20 27.02
CA LEU A 657 17.09 -18.63 27.39
C LEU A 657 17.67 -17.88 28.60
N SER A 658 17.28 -16.62 28.79
CA SER A 658 17.72 -15.73 29.86
C SER A 658 17.18 -16.07 31.27
N ARG A 659 16.27 -17.05 31.42
CA ARG A 659 15.68 -17.40 32.73
C ARG A 659 16.47 -18.39 33.57
N HIS A 660 17.49 -19.05 33.01
CA HIS A 660 18.32 -20.01 33.76
C HIS A 660 19.42 -19.36 34.62
N ARG A 661 19.56 -18.03 34.58
CA ARG A 661 20.50 -17.27 35.43
C ARG A 661 19.73 -16.13 36.12
N SER A 662 19.36 -16.31 37.39
CA SER A 662 18.80 -15.32 38.34
C SER A 662 17.33 -14.89 38.18
N GLU A 663 16.70 -14.58 39.32
CA GLU A 663 15.31 -14.13 39.55
C GLU A 663 14.98 -12.75 38.94
N ILE A 664 15.49 -12.43 37.76
CA ILE A 664 15.21 -11.15 37.08
C ILE A 664 14.00 -11.35 36.16
N THR A 665 12.92 -10.64 36.46
CA THR A 665 11.76 -10.50 35.55
C THR A 665 12.23 -9.93 34.22
N VAL A 666 12.18 -10.74 33.15
CA VAL A 666 12.54 -10.30 31.80
C VAL A 666 11.53 -9.25 31.35
N SER A 667 11.94 -7.99 31.30
CA SER A 667 11.07 -6.91 30.82
C SER A 667 10.68 -7.14 29.36
N ASN A 668 9.38 -7.00 29.03
CA ASN A 668 8.88 -7.02 27.66
C ASN A 668 9.03 -5.66 26.94
N ARG A 669 9.66 -4.67 27.60
CA ARG A 669 10.02 -3.38 26.99
C ARG A 669 11.09 -3.61 25.90
N ARG A 670 10.97 -2.94 24.77
CA ARG A 670 11.96 -2.97 23.68
C ARG A 670 12.22 -1.56 23.19
N SER A 671 13.44 -1.30 22.74
CA SER A 671 13.82 -0.06 22.07
C SER A 671 14.90 -0.44 21.07
N ASN A 672 14.70 -0.09 19.80
CA ASN A 672 15.70 -0.30 18.77
C ASN A 672 15.75 0.90 17.83
N GLN A 673 16.95 1.24 17.38
CA GLN A 673 17.20 2.28 16.40
C GLN A 673 17.88 1.61 15.21
N VAL A 674 17.22 1.66 14.06
CA VAL A 674 17.67 1.01 12.82
C VAL A 674 17.96 2.05 11.75
N LEU A 675 18.92 1.75 10.89
CA LEU A 675 19.36 2.63 9.81
C LEU A 675 18.94 2.05 8.46
N PHE A 676 18.49 2.92 7.57
CA PHE A 676 18.10 2.58 6.21
C PHE A 676 18.79 3.49 5.20
N LYS A 677 19.16 2.94 4.05
CA LYS A 677 19.62 3.71 2.90
C LYS A 677 18.47 3.84 1.90
N CYS A 678 18.12 5.08 1.55
CA CYS A 678 17.12 5.42 0.56
C CYS A 678 17.84 5.95 -0.69
N HIS A 679 17.95 5.10 -1.71
CA HIS A 679 18.68 5.44 -2.94
C HIS A 679 17.92 6.43 -3.82
N HIS A 680 16.60 6.29 -3.87
CA HIS A 680 15.76 7.11 -4.72
C HIS A 680 14.89 8.03 -3.88
N LYS A 681 14.77 9.27 -4.33
CA LYS A 681 13.91 10.27 -3.74
C LYS A 681 12.46 9.83 -3.64
N GLY A 682 11.75 10.46 -2.73
CA GLY A 682 10.35 10.18 -2.48
C GLY A 682 9.81 10.92 -1.28
N THR A 683 8.56 10.65 -0.94
CA THR A 683 7.92 11.20 0.26
C THR A 683 7.58 10.07 1.21
N LEU A 684 8.13 10.16 2.41
CA LEU A 684 7.88 9.25 3.52
C LEU A 684 6.60 9.66 4.25
N HIS A 685 5.60 8.76 4.26
CA HIS A 685 4.31 8.99 4.92
C HIS A 685 4.18 8.19 6.22
N GLY A 686 4.99 7.15 6.41
CA GLY A 686 4.88 6.24 7.54
C GLY A 686 5.92 5.14 7.53
N LEU A 687 5.76 4.19 8.44
CA LEU A 687 6.56 2.98 8.54
C LEU A 687 5.65 1.76 8.33
N LEU A 688 6.07 0.84 7.47
CA LEU A 688 5.39 -0.42 7.23
C LEU A 688 5.98 -1.50 8.15
N GLY A 689 5.11 -2.17 8.90
CA GLY A 689 5.45 -3.18 9.87
C GLY A 689 4.95 -4.56 9.49
N HIS A 690 5.79 -5.55 9.76
CA HIS A 690 5.57 -6.96 9.47
C HIS A 690 6.05 -7.83 10.63
N PHE A 691 5.81 -9.13 10.54
CA PHE A 691 6.39 -10.12 11.43
C PHE A 691 6.86 -11.36 10.70
N VAL A 692 7.80 -12.08 11.32
CA VAL A 692 8.19 -13.44 10.97
C VAL A 692 8.10 -14.26 12.25
N ALA A 693 7.43 -15.41 12.22
CA ALA A 693 7.35 -16.33 13.34
C ALA A 693 7.87 -17.71 12.95
N GLU A 694 8.79 -18.24 13.75
CA GLU A 694 9.20 -19.63 13.69
C GLU A 694 8.29 -20.44 14.62
N LEU A 695 7.48 -21.31 14.02
CA LEU A 695 6.54 -22.15 14.73
C LEU A 695 7.28 -23.24 15.51
N TYR A 696 8.00 -24.10 14.79
CA TYR A 696 8.89 -25.11 15.35
C TYR A 696 9.75 -25.73 14.23
N ASN A 697 11.03 -26.00 14.49
CA ASN A 697 11.92 -26.78 13.61
C ASN A 697 11.93 -26.27 12.14
N GLY A 698 12.16 -24.97 11.94
CA GLY A 698 12.22 -24.35 10.62
C GLY A 698 10.88 -24.11 9.92
N VAL A 699 9.74 -24.47 10.53
CA VAL A 699 8.41 -24.11 10.00
C VAL A 699 8.13 -22.64 10.30
N ILE A 700 8.07 -21.80 9.27
CA ILE A 700 7.93 -20.33 9.39
C ILE A 700 6.60 -19.85 8.81
N ILE A 701 5.95 -18.92 9.52
CA ILE A 701 4.84 -18.11 9.00
C ILE A 701 5.22 -16.62 9.04
N SER A 702 4.77 -15.83 8.05
CA SER A 702 5.09 -14.41 7.98
C SER A 702 4.15 -13.66 7.04
N ASN A 703 3.87 -12.39 7.36
CA ASN A 703 3.20 -11.46 6.43
C ASN A 703 4.20 -10.60 5.63
N LEU A 704 5.50 -10.89 5.70
CA LEU A 704 6.53 -10.19 4.95
C LEU A 704 6.57 -10.71 3.50
N SER A 705 6.35 -9.82 2.54
CA SER A 705 6.48 -10.17 1.12
C SER A 705 7.96 -10.21 0.75
N THR A 706 8.58 -11.40 0.73
CA THR A 706 10.03 -11.57 0.48
C THR A 706 10.45 -11.38 -0.99
N GLY A 707 9.52 -11.07 -1.90
CA GLY A 707 9.83 -10.69 -3.28
C GLY A 707 10.41 -11.79 -4.18
N GLN A 708 11.05 -12.82 -3.61
CA GLN A 708 11.53 -14.02 -4.30
C GLN A 708 11.59 -15.23 -3.33
N GLY A 709 10.93 -16.34 -3.69
CA GLY A 709 11.10 -17.65 -3.04
C GLY A 709 9.78 -18.37 -2.71
N PRO A 710 9.77 -19.72 -2.64
CA PRO A 710 8.58 -20.52 -2.30
C PRO A 710 8.27 -20.55 -0.79
N THR A 711 8.82 -19.61 -0.02
CA THR A 711 8.70 -19.54 1.45
C THR A 711 8.86 -18.09 1.90
N PRO A 712 8.00 -17.59 2.81
CA PRO A 712 6.88 -18.30 3.44
C PRO A 712 5.63 -18.41 2.53
N PRO A 713 4.77 -19.40 2.75
CA PRO A 713 3.51 -19.57 2.03
C PRO A 713 2.63 -18.30 2.06
N ASN A 714 1.84 -18.06 1.00
CA ASN A 714 0.91 -16.93 0.93
C ASN A 714 -0.19 -17.05 2.00
N LEU A 715 -0.04 -16.34 3.12
CA LEU A 715 -1.03 -16.23 4.19
C LEU A 715 -2.05 -15.13 3.86
N ILE A 716 -3.29 -15.29 4.36
CA ILE A 716 -4.36 -14.30 4.20
C ILE A 716 -4.79 -13.67 5.53
N SER A 717 -4.35 -14.22 6.66
CA SER A 717 -4.78 -13.78 8.01
C SER A 717 -4.25 -12.40 8.40
N TRP A 718 -3.11 -11.97 7.84
CA TRP A 718 -2.42 -10.76 8.31
C TRP A 718 -2.05 -9.85 7.14
N LEU A 719 -2.71 -8.70 7.09
CA LEU A 719 -2.23 -7.55 6.33
C LEU A 719 -1.06 -6.88 7.07
N PRO A 720 -0.22 -6.08 6.39
CA PRO A 720 0.83 -5.29 7.03
C PRO A 720 0.23 -4.26 8.00
N ILE A 721 0.97 -3.90 9.05
CA ILE A 721 0.62 -2.78 9.92
C ILE A 721 1.30 -1.50 9.41
N PHE A 722 0.67 -0.34 9.52
CA PHE A 722 1.19 0.95 9.10
C PHE A 722 1.25 1.92 10.29
N PHE A 723 2.42 2.50 10.53
CA PHE A 723 2.66 3.51 11.56
C PHE A 723 2.81 4.89 10.89
N PRO A 724 1.80 5.76 10.95
CA PRO A 724 1.80 6.99 10.17
C PRO A 724 2.71 8.08 10.76
N LEU A 725 3.15 9.00 9.90
CA LEU A 725 3.79 10.25 10.29
C LEU A 725 2.80 11.41 10.14
N GLU A 726 2.69 12.24 11.17
CA GLU A 726 1.81 13.43 11.19
C GLU A 726 2.22 14.46 10.13
N GLN A 727 3.50 14.48 9.74
CA GLN A 727 4.02 15.34 8.67
C GLN A 727 4.84 14.48 7.71
N PRO A 728 4.46 14.41 6.42
CA PRO A 728 5.25 13.70 5.43
C PRO A 728 6.65 14.30 5.31
N MET A 729 7.66 13.45 5.16
CA MET A 729 9.05 13.87 5.02
C MET A 729 9.50 13.63 3.57
N TYR A 730 9.86 14.71 2.87
CA TYR A 730 10.47 14.59 1.55
C TYR A 730 11.94 14.19 1.69
N LEU A 731 12.35 13.18 0.93
CA LEU A 731 13.70 12.63 0.92
C LEU A 731 14.29 12.85 -0.47
N PRO A 732 15.41 13.58 -0.58
CA PRO A 732 16.25 13.57 -1.76
C PRO A 732 16.86 12.18 -2.05
N ASP A 733 17.55 12.06 -3.18
CA ASP A 733 18.32 10.85 -3.49
C ASP A 733 19.43 10.62 -2.46
N ASP A 734 19.80 9.34 -2.29
CA ASP A 734 20.88 8.86 -1.42
C ASP A 734 20.87 9.39 0.03
N GLN A 735 19.68 9.45 0.64
CA GLN A 735 19.53 9.77 2.06
C GLN A 735 19.68 8.54 2.96
N GLU A 736 20.25 8.74 4.14
CA GLU A 736 20.16 7.77 5.24
C GLU A 736 19.01 8.14 6.18
N LEU A 737 18.17 7.16 6.53
CA LEU A 737 17.14 7.32 7.55
C LEU A 737 17.52 6.57 8.81
N SER A 738 17.33 7.20 9.96
CA SER A 738 17.33 6.54 11.26
C SER A 738 15.91 6.46 11.80
N VAL A 739 15.43 5.24 12.03
CA VAL A 739 14.12 4.98 12.61
C VAL A 739 14.31 4.47 14.03
N LEU A 740 13.80 5.22 15.00
CA LEU A 740 13.71 4.79 16.39
C LEU A 740 12.31 4.23 16.63
N MET A 741 12.25 2.99 17.11
CA MET A 741 11.01 2.33 17.48
C MET A 741 11.13 1.79 18.91
N LYS A 742 10.14 2.09 19.74
CA LYS A 742 10.05 1.61 21.12
C LYS A 742 8.75 0.85 21.32
N ARG A 743 8.84 -0.24 22.08
CA ARG A 743 7.71 -0.95 22.69
C ARG A 743 7.78 -0.68 24.18
N GLU A 744 6.88 0.16 24.65
CA GLU A 744 6.79 0.57 26.04
C GLU A 744 5.77 -0.28 26.79
N VAL A 745 6.05 -0.53 28.07
CA VAL A 745 5.22 -1.34 28.95
C VAL A 745 5.01 -0.58 30.24
N SER A 746 3.75 -0.44 30.63
CA SER A 746 3.32 0.00 31.97
C SER A 746 2.54 -1.12 32.64
N HIS A 747 2.15 -0.96 33.90
CA HIS A 747 1.38 -1.97 34.65
C HIS A 747 0.08 -2.39 33.92
N ASN A 748 -0.53 -1.48 33.15
CA ASN A 748 -1.88 -1.65 32.62
C ASN A 748 -1.97 -1.57 31.10
N LYS A 749 -0.87 -1.22 30.41
CA LYS A 749 -0.88 -0.90 28.98
C LYS A 749 0.45 -1.21 28.32
N VAL A 750 0.40 -1.47 27.02
CA VAL A 750 1.57 -1.65 26.15
C VAL A 750 1.38 -0.78 24.92
N TRP A 751 2.37 0.02 24.54
CA TRP A 751 2.23 0.88 23.37
C TRP A 751 3.52 0.95 22.57
N TYR A 752 3.42 1.51 21.37
CA TYR A 752 4.57 1.80 20.53
C TYR A 752 4.80 3.30 20.42
N GLU A 753 6.06 3.70 20.39
CA GLU A 753 6.51 5.05 20.06
C GLU A 753 7.48 4.97 18.88
N TRP A 754 7.35 5.90 17.93
CA TRP A 754 8.22 5.93 16.76
C TRP A 754 8.63 7.35 16.38
N SER A 755 9.83 7.49 15.83
CA SER A 755 10.34 8.72 15.21
C SER A 755 11.32 8.40 14.11
N VAL A 756 11.43 9.31 13.14
CA VAL A 756 12.34 9.21 12.00
C VAL A 756 13.22 10.44 11.93
N GLU A 757 14.51 10.22 11.68
CA GLU A 757 15.48 11.25 11.36
C GLU A 757 16.08 10.95 9.99
N SER A 758 16.34 11.96 9.16
CA SER A 758 17.02 11.82 7.88
C SER A 758 18.38 12.51 7.91
N PHE A 759 19.34 11.95 7.18
CA PHE A 759 20.73 12.37 7.13
C PHE A 759 21.26 12.32 5.70
N MET A 760 22.20 13.23 5.41
CA MET A 760 23.00 13.24 4.21
C MET A 760 24.49 13.25 4.58
N TYR A 761 25.32 12.67 3.72
CA TYR A 761 26.77 12.69 3.87
C TYR A 761 27.35 13.78 2.96
N LEU A 762 28.08 14.72 3.54
CA LEU A 762 28.84 15.72 2.81
C LEU A 762 30.30 15.30 2.80
N VAL A 763 30.90 15.25 1.62
CA VAL A 763 32.34 15.08 1.45
C VAL A 763 32.98 16.45 1.58
N LEU A 764 33.84 16.63 2.57
CA LEU A 764 34.62 17.86 2.74
C LEU A 764 36.06 17.61 2.28
N PRO A 765 36.62 18.43 1.37
CA PRO A 765 38.03 18.38 1.05
C PRO A 765 38.83 18.81 2.28
N MET A 766 39.76 17.97 2.73
CA MET A 766 40.68 18.31 3.81
C MET A 766 41.84 19.14 3.24
N ASP A 767 41.89 20.43 3.57
CA ASP A 767 43.01 21.29 3.19
C ASP A 767 44.30 20.83 3.88
N LYS A 768 45.24 20.27 3.12
CA LYS A 768 46.64 20.06 3.52
C LYS A 768 47.38 21.40 3.60
N SER A 769 46.98 22.31 4.49
CA SER A 769 47.74 23.53 4.76
C SER A 769 47.60 24.01 6.20
N ARG A 770 48.21 23.26 7.13
CA ARG A 770 48.68 23.78 8.42
C ARG A 770 49.69 22.86 9.12
N SER A 771 50.66 22.34 8.35
CA SER A 771 51.95 21.93 8.92
C SER A 771 52.90 23.13 8.85
N GLY A 772 52.73 24.05 9.80
CA GLY A 772 53.61 25.20 10.00
C GLY A 772 54.10 25.18 11.45
N ASP A 773 55.22 24.50 11.64
CA ASP A 773 56.23 24.65 12.69
C ASP A 773 55.86 25.50 13.94
N THR A 774 55.72 24.84 15.09
CA THR A 774 56.18 25.40 16.38
C THR A 774 56.24 24.29 17.45
N THR A 775 57.46 23.98 17.86
CA THR A 775 57.85 23.12 18.98
C THR A 775 57.13 23.43 20.30
N PRO A 776 56.96 22.45 21.22
CA PRO A 776 56.16 22.63 22.42
C PRO A 776 56.96 23.34 23.52
N ARG A 777 56.45 24.48 24.02
CA ARG A 777 56.98 25.11 25.24
C ARG A 777 55.95 25.00 26.36
N LYS A 778 56.26 24.15 27.36
CA LYS A 778 55.59 24.10 28.66
C LYS A 778 55.78 25.44 29.38
N THR A 779 54.69 26.13 29.72
CA THR A 779 54.66 27.02 30.90
C THR A 779 53.25 27.10 31.48
N THR A 780 53.25 27.12 32.81
CA THR A 780 52.15 27.01 33.76
C THR A 780 51.38 28.30 34.02
N LYS A 781 50.09 28.11 34.33
CA LYS A 781 49.24 28.90 35.26
C LYS A 781 48.55 30.20 34.76
N PRO A 782 47.42 30.56 35.40
CA PRO A 782 46.20 31.10 34.78
C PRO A 782 46.00 32.60 35.06
N PHE A 783 45.12 33.32 34.35
CA PHE A 783 44.40 34.50 34.88
C PHE A 783 43.30 34.99 33.90
N SER A 784 42.43 35.87 34.41
CA SER A 784 40.98 36.03 34.20
C SER A 784 40.48 37.22 33.32
N ILE A 785 39.29 37.04 32.71
CA ILE A 785 38.08 37.91 32.46
C ILE A 785 38.29 39.34 31.87
N PRO A 786 37.45 39.82 30.90
CA PRO A 786 36.27 40.62 31.29
C PRO A 786 34.98 40.34 30.51
N ARG A 787 33.86 40.44 31.24
CA ARG A 787 32.50 40.63 30.73
C ARG A 787 32.41 41.98 30.01
N HIS A 788 31.81 42.02 28.82
CA HIS A 788 30.99 43.15 28.42
C HIS A 788 29.77 42.70 27.62
N SER A 789 28.66 43.33 27.98
CA SER A 789 27.29 43.14 27.55
C SER A 789 26.99 43.79 26.20
N ALA A 790 26.39 43.04 25.29
CA ALA A 790 25.39 43.56 24.34
C ALA A 790 24.56 42.39 23.81
N LYS A 791 23.23 42.43 24.02
CA LYS A 791 22.28 41.61 23.26
C LYS A 791 22.12 42.24 21.87
N PRO A 792 21.92 41.43 20.82
CA PRO A 792 20.59 41.43 20.22
C PRO A 792 20.04 40.03 19.97
N SER A 793 18.72 39.95 20.04
CA SER A 793 17.86 38.82 19.69
C SER A 793 17.92 38.50 18.20
N LEU A 794 18.03 37.22 17.84
CA LEU A 794 17.39 36.68 16.63
C LEU A 794 17.12 35.17 16.80
N ASN A 795 15.85 34.79 16.59
CA ASN A 795 15.39 33.41 16.50
C ASN A 795 15.78 32.82 15.14
N THR A 796 16.61 31.78 15.14
CA THR A 796 16.78 30.86 14.00
C THR A 796 17.07 29.46 14.55
N PRO A 797 16.33 28.40 14.18
CA PRO A 797 16.66 27.05 14.60
C PRO A 797 17.84 26.54 13.77
N GLY A 798 19.05 26.64 14.33
CA GLY A 798 20.31 26.26 13.69
C GLY A 798 20.63 24.76 13.78
N LEU A 799 21.16 24.25 12.67
CA LEU A 799 21.90 22.99 12.51
C LEU A 799 22.82 22.73 13.71
N LYS A 800 22.71 21.54 14.32
CA LYS A 800 23.70 21.03 15.28
C LYS A 800 24.49 19.92 14.61
N ALA A 801 25.77 20.19 14.33
CA ALA A 801 26.75 19.16 14.00
C ALA A 801 27.18 18.43 15.29
N SER A 802 27.22 17.10 15.27
CA SER A 802 27.89 16.30 16.30
C SER A 802 29.03 15.52 15.66
N LEU A 803 30.26 15.81 16.07
CA LEU A 803 31.43 14.97 15.82
C LEU A 803 31.43 13.87 16.89
N PHE A 804 31.16 12.62 16.51
CA PHE A 804 31.47 11.46 17.35
C PHE A 804 32.60 10.69 16.66
N GLY A 805 33.74 10.60 17.33
CA GLY A 805 34.80 9.65 16.97
C GLY A 805 34.39 8.26 17.46
N SER A 806 34.33 7.30 16.54
CA SER A 806 34.14 5.89 16.84
C SER A 806 35.50 5.22 17.04
N GLU A 807 35.85 4.85 18.27
CA GLU A 807 36.83 3.81 18.52
C GLU A 807 36.10 2.46 18.55
N GLN A 808 36.32 1.62 17.54
CA GLN A 808 36.08 0.18 17.62
C GLN A 808 37.29 -0.55 17.04
N PHE A 809 37.91 -1.36 17.90
CA PHE A 809 39.03 -2.25 17.61
C PHE A 809 38.62 -3.33 16.59
N PHE A 810 39.38 -3.45 15.51
CA PHE A 810 39.48 -4.66 14.70
C PHE A 810 40.97 -5.06 14.60
N GLU A 811 41.28 -6.33 14.88
CA GLU A 811 42.61 -6.91 14.65
C GLU A 811 42.89 -7.06 13.14
N PRO A 812 44.15 -6.92 12.68
CA PRO A 812 44.49 -6.91 11.26
C PRO A 812 44.93 -8.29 10.75
N ASP A 813 44.33 -8.76 9.66
CA ASP A 813 44.92 -9.75 8.77
C ASP A 813 45.65 -9.06 7.60
N GLN A 814 46.74 -9.66 7.16
CA GLN A 814 47.87 -9.06 6.45
C GLN A 814 47.63 -8.75 4.97
N LEU A 815 47.97 -7.49 4.61
CA LEU A 815 48.68 -6.96 3.43
C LEU A 815 48.58 -7.67 2.06
N SER A 816 48.12 -6.91 1.07
CA SER A 816 48.80 -6.75 -0.22
C SER A 816 48.83 -5.27 -0.60
N ASP A 817 50.04 -4.74 -0.77
CA ASP A 817 50.34 -3.35 -1.14
C ASP A 817 49.82 -3.01 -2.54
N ASP A 818 48.95 -2.01 -2.65
CA ASP A 818 48.78 -1.21 -3.85
C ASP A 818 48.80 0.26 -3.42
N GLU A 819 49.84 0.98 -3.85
CA GLU A 819 50.00 2.42 -3.66
C GLU A 819 48.99 3.17 -4.55
N SER A 820 47.80 3.49 -4.00
CA SER A 820 47.01 4.63 -4.45
C SER A 820 47.08 5.72 -3.40
N SER A 821 47.40 6.94 -3.85
CA SER A 821 47.35 8.14 -3.04
C SER A 821 45.90 8.42 -2.62
N ASP A 822 45.48 7.85 -1.50
CA ASP A 822 44.18 8.15 -0.90
C ASP A 822 44.24 9.57 -0.34
N ASP A 823 43.62 10.50 -1.05
CA ASP A 823 43.21 11.76 -0.46
C ASP A 823 42.19 11.42 0.64
N GLU A 824 42.58 11.55 1.91
CA GLU A 824 41.69 11.35 3.05
C GLU A 824 40.54 12.37 3.02
N GLU A 825 39.43 11.99 2.40
CA GLU A 825 38.19 12.74 2.36
C GLU A 825 37.44 12.60 3.69
N ALA A 826 37.18 13.71 4.38
CA ALA A 826 36.38 13.70 5.60
C ALA A 826 34.89 13.68 5.25
N GLN A 827 34.18 12.60 5.58
CA GLN A 827 32.73 12.51 5.43
C GLN A 827 32.00 13.05 6.66
N MET A 828 31.20 14.11 6.49
CA MET A 828 30.37 14.70 7.54
C MET A 828 28.91 14.25 7.40
N ARG A 829 28.38 13.59 8.45
CA ARG A 829 26.97 13.19 8.52
C ARG A 829 26.11 14.37 9.03
N VAL A 830 25.29 14.94 8.15
CA VAL A 830 24.43 16.10 8.44
C VAL A 830 22.97 15.68 8.51
N ARG A 831 22.27 16.04 9.59
CA ARG A 831 20.83 15.79 9.73
C ARG A 831 20.02 16.75 8.86
N THR A 832 19.20 16.20 7.97
CA THR A 832 18.37 16.95 7.01
C THR A 832 16.90 17.07 7.46
N GLY A 833 16.43 16.18 8.33
CA GLY A 833 15.03 16.14 8.75
C GLY A 833 14.83 15.36 10.04
N ILE A 834 13.75 15.68 10.77
CA ILE A 834 13.35 14.99 12.00
C ILE A 834 11.84 15.05 12.15
N THR A 835 11.24 13.93 12.56
CA THR A 835 9.84 13.89 12.98
C THR A 835 9.75 14.04 14.49
N LYS A 836 8.62 14.55 14.97
CA LYS A 836 8.22 14.37 16.36
C LYS A 836 8.13 12.88 16.69
N THR A 837 8.38 12.52 17.95
CA THR A 837 8.04 11.20 18.48
C THR A 837 6.53 11.04 18.58
N GLN A 838 6.00 10.09 17.81
CA GLN A 838 4.59 9.74 17.80
C GLN A 838 4.25 8.89 19.03
N ASN A 839 3.04 9.08 19.55
CA ASN A 839 2.42 8.33 20.64
C ASN A 839 3.19 8.30 21.97
N SER A 840 3.98 9.34 22.28
CA SER A 840 4.68 9.50 23.58
C SER A 840 3.75 9.55 24.81
N SER A 841 2.45 9.70 24.60
CA SER A 841 1.43 9.69 25.67
C SER A 841 0.84 8.32 25.97
N GLY A 842 1.32 7.25 25.30
CA GLY A 842 0.99 5.86 25.64
C GLY A 842 -0.48 5.48 25.50
N ARG A 843 -1.06 5.73 24.33
CA ARG A 843 -2.53 5.62 24.14
C ARG A 843 -3.03 4.26 23.67
N TYR A 844 -2.15 3.29 23.43
CA TYR A 844 -2.50 2.05 22.76
C TYR A 844 -2.39 0.82 23.69
N PHE A 845 -3.18 -0.22 23.39
CA PHE A 845 -3.46 -1.48 24.11
C PHE A 845 -3.67 -1.42 25.63
N SER A 846 -4.88 -1.78 26.10
CA SER A 846 -5.14 -2.09 27.51
C SER A 846 -4.81 -3.54 27.81
N MET A 847 -4.18 -3.77 28.97
CA MET A 847 -4.03 -5.12 29.54
C MET A 847 -5.23 -5.55 30.38
N PHE A 848 -6.21 -4.67 30.60
CA PHE A 848 -7.45 -4.95 31.32
C PHE A 848 -8.65 -5.08 30.40
N PHE A 849 -9.54 -6.00 30.81
CA PHE A 849 -10.86 -6.21 30.25
C PHE A 849 -11.85 -5.15 30.74
#